data_AF-A0A0D0E9E1-F1
#
_entry.id   AF-A0A0D0E9E1-F1
#
_cell.length_a   1.000
_cell.length_b   1.000
_cell.length_c   1.000
_cell.angle_alpha   90.00
_cell.angle_beta   90.00
_cell.angle_gamma   90.00
#
_symmetry.space_group_name_H-M   'P 1'
#
loop_
_entity.id
_entity.type
_entity.pdbx_description
1 polymer ?
#
loop_
_entity_poly.entity_id
_entity_poly.type
_entity_poly.pdbx_seq_one_letter_code
_entity_poly.pdbx_strand_id
1 'polypeptide(L)'
;MEIIINQLKAKAEVAPDDSLLMDTISLLLDLQRNPDRPHLISWGALHRCFVQLQDRGLWERTAENDELLDALRTFLTAPTSSSVDSVRPKPNPTVDFKPPSVKFSIARPPAQVIRPQLISNQDPLVLPLELVDILNNAYFLHLLATDSSQILPPGKSLLSVMSRSNIASEGNSGPALDRKVEDLVHKVFWEEALETLSNAEPSVQLSRLKLLYGDMHIALSPLLPPNHPVLVILSSPLPPTSSPLDTTVMHLREVLSSLRKRCAPVRDPDIEALQRMLDDPPIRSSPPVELATLVSETFKSILRLSELMKEDLSQFVLGSMTEQQLKSVIAKQAKATEREIVLDLWGRDRIERPWALWLEGLQPQANLSSAAFEPRFSWIVRVVQALGFSSPVSCALPPRTVQLSPTPSSDTDALQTSALSTPSANVIPPIFFFTTPVLLKVQNYLQALVIAASLRSLTRLPTPTRASHTNSASDPDSFSSRVWTLLRAEIAGEPGAGDTKLINLADEVIRARMQADSKSSASPSLSKEDETKLRAAVDRTLKPDDPVYRLLQTRLLTALVNALLKRRQAVQHPETGTPVTLRTGKDGERVGQRPRLVLDPEDMDNVRPAAQSSSGLAIDVKGFEDPILSRAAAEVFEKVDACLAWVESIWRDVVETGRANDPSR
;
A
#
# COMPACT_ATOMS: atom_id res chain seq x y z
N MET A 1 -23.93 -30.00 17.79
CA MET A 1 -23.84 -29.87 16.33
C MET A 1 -24.96 -30.64 15.62
N GLU A 2 -25.09 -31.95 15.82
CA GLU A 2 -26.18 -32.75 15.22
C GLU A 2 -27.59 -32.23 15.55
N ILE A 3 -27.82 -31.79 16.79
CA ILE A 3 -29.09 -31.20 17.23
C ILE A 3 -29.46 -29.98 16.38
N ILE A 4 -28.50 -29.08 16.15
CA ILE A 4 -28.67 -27.87 15.31
C ILE A 4 -28.99 -28.26 13.87
N ILE A 5 -28.25 -29.22 13.31
CA ILE A 5 -28.46 -29.70 11.93
C ILE A 5 -29.87 -30.31 11.78
N ASN A 6 -30.32 -31.09 12.76
CA ASN A 6 -31.65 -31.70 12.72
C ASN A 6 -32.77 -30.66 12.83
N GLN A 7 -32.61 -29.65 13.68
CA GLN A 7 -33.56 -28.53 13.78
C GLN A 7 -33.64 -27.73 12.47
N LEU A 8 -32.49 -27.42 11.85
CA LEU A 8 -32.45 -26.72 10.57
C LEU A 8 -33.06 -27.56 9.44
N LYS A 9 -32.83 -28.87 9.42
CA LYS A 9 -33.47 -29.79 8.47
C LYS A 9 -34.98 -29.84 8.63
N ALA A 10 -35.49 -29.88 9.87
CA ALA A 10 -36.94 -29.82 10.12
C ALA A 10 -37.55 -28.50 9.64
N LYS A 11 -36.83 -27.38 9.77
CA LYS A 11 -37.24 -26.09 9.20
C LYS A 11 -37.13 -26.06 7.67
N ALA A 12 -36.18 -26.80 7.09
CA ALA A 12 -36.02 -26.90 5.63
C ALA A 12 -37.13 -27.72 4.97
N GLU A 13 -37.73 -28.68 5.69
CA GLU A 13 -38.95 -29.36 5.23
C GLU A 13 -40.14 -28.42 5.11
N VAL A 14 -40.21 -27.40 5.97
CA VAL A 14 -41.28 -26.38 5.95
C VAL A 14 -41.03 -25.30 4.89
N ALA A 15 -39.76 -24.97 4.62
CA ALA A 15 -39.34 -23.95 3.67
C ALA A 15 -38.21 -24.45 2.73
N PRO A 16 -38.51 -25.33 1.76
CA PRO A 16 -37.50 -25.94 0.90
C PRO A 16 -36.80 -24.96 -0.05
N ASP A 17 -37.43 -23.82 -0.32
CA ASP A 17 -36.94 -22.82 -1.28
C ASP A 17 -35.95 -21.80 -0.69
N ASP A 18 -35.68 -21.82 0.63
CA ASP A 18 -34.75 -20.87 1.24
C ASP A 18 -33.28 -21.31 1.09
N SER A 19 -32.55 -20.63 0.20
CA SER A 19 -31.15 -20.92 -0.07
C SER A 19 -30.23 -20.70 1.14
N LEU A 20 -30.50 -19.71 2.01
CA LEU A 20 -29.67 -19.46 3.20
C LEU A 20 -29.72 -20.62 4.18
N LEU A 21 -30.90 -21.24 4.31
CA LEU A 21 -31.11 -22.39 5.19
C LEU A 21 -30.31 -23.60 4.68
N MET A 22 -30.38 -23.87 3.37
CA MET A 22 -29.64 -24.97 2.74
C MET A 22 -28.11 -24.75 2.77
N ASP A 23 -27.66 -23.52 2.59
CA ASP A 23 -26.25 -23.15 2.70
C ASP A 23 -25.73 -23.33 4.13
N THR A 24 -26.51 -22.91 5.13
CA THR A 24 -26.16 -23.06 6.55
C THR A 24 -26.09 -24.53 6.95
N ILE A 25 -27.03 -25.36 6.47
CA ILE A 25 -27.01 -26.82 6.68
C ILE A 25 -25.77 -27.44 6.03
N SER A 26 -25.42 -27.04 4.81
CA SER A 26 -24.25 -27.55 4.09
C SER A 26 -22.95 -27.20 4.80
N LEU A 27 -22.81 -25.95 5.26
CA LEU A 27 -21.66 -25.49 6.05
C LEU A 27 -21.50 -26.29 7.35
N LEU A 28 -22.60 -26.56 8.07
CA LEU A 28 -22.57 -27.34 9.30
C LEU A 28 -22.26 -28.83 9.04
N LEU A 29 -22.75 -29.40 7.94
CA LEU A 29 -22.43 -30.78 7.54
C LEU A 29 -20.96 -30.93 7.13
N ASP A 30 -20.40 -29.94 6.44
CA ASP A 30 -18.97 -29.94 6.08
C ASP A 30 -18.08 -29.82 7.31
N LEU A 31 -18.49 -29.00 8.29
CA LEU A 31 -17.80 -28.87 9.57
C LEU A 31 -17.90 -30.16 10.42
N GLN A 32 -19.05 -30.85 10.36
CA GLN A 32 -19.23 -32.16 11.01
C GLN A 32 -18.35 -33.24 10.36
N ARG A 33 -18.20 -33.21 9.03
CA ARG A 33 -17.37 -34.18 8.28
C ARG A 33 -15.87 -33.95 8.47
N ASN A 34 -15.46 -32.70 8.72
CA ASN A 34 -14.05 -32.33 8.83
C ASN A 34 -13.77 -31.54 10.12
N PRO A 35 -13.84 -32.18 11.30
CA PRO A 35 -13.63 -31.50 12.59
C PRO A 35 -12.20 -30.93 12.73
N ASP A 36 -11.23 -31.46 11.97
CA ASP A 36 -9.82 -31.04 12.00
C ASP A 36 -9.56 -29.75 11.19
N ARG A 37 -10.57 -29.18 10.52
CA ARG A 37 -10.42 -27.94 9.73
C ARG A 37 -11.34 -26.80 10.18
N PRO A 38 -11.40 -26.48 11.50
CA PRO A 38 -12.28 -25.41 11.99
C PRO A 38 -11.90 -24.02 11.44
N HIS A 39 -10.66 -23.85 10.95
CA HIS A 39 -10.17 -22.56 10.42
C HIS A 39 -10.86 -22.09 9.13
N LEU A 40 -11.56 -22.98 8.41
CA LEU A 40 -12.23 -22.61 7.16
C LEU A 40 -13.52 -21.81 7.39
N ILE A 41 -14.14 -21.92 8.58
CA ILE A 41 -15.40 -21.24 8.90
C ILE A 41 -15.21 -20.43 10.18
N SER A 42 -15.12 -19.10 10.03
CA SER A 42 -15.09 -18.21 11.20
C SER A 42 -16.44 -18.22 11.92
N TRP A 43 -16.42 -18.22 13.26
CA TRP A 43 -17.64 -18.07 14.07
C TRP A 43 -18.47 -16.84 13.66
N GLY A 44 -17.81 -15.75 13.26
CA GLY A 44 -18.49 -14.53 12.81
C GLY A 44 -19.33 -14.73 11.54
N ALA A 45 -18.86 -15.56 10.59
CA ALA A 45 -19.63 -15.88 9.39
C ALA A 45 -20.87 -16.73 9.74
N LEU A 46 -20.67 -17.75 10.57
CA LEU A 46 -21.74 -18.67 10.98
C LEU A 46 -22.80 -17.97 11.84
N HIS A 47 -22.39 -17.15 12.80
CA HIS A 47 -23.29 -16.32 13.62
C HIS A 47 -24.13 -15.37 12.75
N ARG A 48 -23.55 -14.81 11.68
CA ARG A 48 -24.28 -13.96 10.73
C ARG A 48 -25.38 -14.73 10.00
N CYS A 49 -25.13 -15.98 9.59
CA CYS A 49 -26.15 -16.84 9.00
C CYS A 49 -27.30 -17.09 10.00
N PHE A 50 -26.99 -17.37 11.27
CA PHE A 50 -28.03 -17.56 12.29
C PHE A 50 -28.84 -16.30 12.59
N VAL A 51 -28.23 -15.12 12.60
CA VAL A 51 -28.96 -13.84 12.72
C VAL A 51 -29.88 -13.64 11.52
N GLN A 52 -29.43 -13.93 10.29
CA GLN A 52 -30.26 -13.82 9.10
C GLN A 52 -31.41 -14.83 9.09
N LEU A 53 -31.17 -16.08 9.52
CA LEU A 53 -32.21 -17.09 9.70
C LEU A 53 -33.22 -16.67 10.77
N GLN A 54 -32.74 -15.99 11.81
CA GLN A 54 -33.61 -15.44 12.84
C GLN A 54 -34.48 -14.30 12.33
N ASP A 55 -33.91 -13.36 11.58
CA ASP A 55 -34.65 -12.23 11.01
C ASP A 55 -35.75 -12.71 10.04
N ARG A 56 -35.52 -13.87 9.40
CA ARG A 56 -36.51 -14.55 8.52
C ARG A 56 -37.52 -15.43 9.27
N GLY A 57 -37.42 -15.54 10.60
CA GLY A 57 -38.28 -16.40 11.41
C GLY A 57 -38.04 -17.91 11.22
N LEU A 58 -36.93 -18.30 10.58
CA LEU A 58 -36.53 -19.70 10.37
C LEU A 58 -35.76 -20.27 11.56
N TRP A 59 -35.16 -19.39 12.38
CA TRP A 59 -34.50 -19.73 13.63
C TRP A 59 -35.16 -18.98 14.79
N GLU A 60 -35.65 -19.69 15.80
CA GLU A 60 -36.36 -19.08 16.93
C GLU A 60 -35.37 -18.69 18.04
N ARG A 61 -35.59 -17.51 18.66
CA ARG A 61 -34.82 -17.05 19.84
C ARG A 61 -35.37 -17.73 21.10
N THR A 62 -34.96 -18.97 21.33
CA THR A 62 -35.25 -19.71 22.57
C THR A 62 -33.95 -19.87 23.36
N ALA A 63 -34.06 -19.97 24.70
CA ALA A 63 -32.89 -20.17 25.55
C ALA A 63 -32.09 -21.43 25.16
N GLU A 64 -32.77 -22.49 24.73
CA GLU A 64 -32.15 -23.72 24.24
C GLU A 64 -31.33 -23.48 22.97
N ASN A 65 -31.83 -22.67 22.03
CA ASN A 65 -31.12 -22.36 20.80
C ASN A 65 -29.90 -21.46 21.06
N ASP A 66 -30.00 -20.54 22.02
CA ASP A 66 -28.88 -19.69 22.42
C ASP A 66 -27.77 -20.54 23.08
N GLU A 67 -28.12 -21.51 23.95
CA GLU A 67 -27.17 -22.46 24.54
C GLU A 67 -26.48 -23.33 23.47
N LEU A 68 -27.22 -23.76 22.44
CA LEU A 68 -26.66 -24.52 21.31
C LEU A 68 -25.67 -23.69 20.49
N LEU A 69 -25.97 -22.40 20.26
CA LEU A 69 -25.06 -21.48 19.57
C LEU A 69 -23.81 -21.20 20.41
N ASP A 70 -23.92 -21.03 21.72
CA ASP A 70 -22.77 -20.84 22.60
C ASP A 70 -21.90 -22.11 22.69
N ALA A 71 -22.50 -23.30 22.70
CA ALA A 71 -21.76 -24.56 22.62
C ALA A 71 -20.99 -24.68 21.28
N LEU A 72 -21.61 -24.26 20.18
CA LEU A 72 -20.97 -24.25 18.86
C LEU A 72 -19.84 -23.23 18.77
N ARG A 73 -20.02 -22.04 19.36
CA ARG A 73 -18.96 -21.03 19.53
C ARG A 73 -17.78 -21.61 20.29
N THR A 74 -18.05 -22.25 21.42
CA THR A 74 -17.03 -22.86 22.28
C THR A 74 -16.25 -23.91 21.49
N PHE A 75 -16.93 -24.75 20.71
CA PHE A 75 -16.29 -25.74 19.83
C PHE A 75 -15.36 -25.11 18.79
N LEU A 76 -15.78 -24.02 18.12
CA LEU A 76 -14.96 -23.36 17.09
C LEU A 76 -13.81 -22.53 17.68
N THR A 77 -13.97 -22.03 18.90
CA THR A 77 -12.95 -21.23 19.60
C THR A 77 -11.99 -22.06 20.46
N ALA A 78 -12.30 -23.34 20.69
CA ALA A 78 -11.44 -24.21 21.45
C ALA A 78 -10.09 -24.38 20.73
N PRO A 79 -8.95 -24.04 21.38
CA PRO A 79 -7.65 -24.22 20.77
C PRO A 79 -7.43 -25.70 20.51
N THR A 80 -7.27 -26.08 19.24
CA THR A 80 -6.97 -27.45 18.80
C THR A 80 -5.61 -27.86 19.36
N SER A 81 -5.60 -28.48 20.54
CA SER A 81 -4.39 -29.02 21.15
C SER A 81 -4.08 -30.40 20.57
N SER A 82 -3.55 -30.44 19.35
CA SER A 82 -2.96 -31.66 18.77
C SER A 82 -1.48 -31.42 18.47
N SER A 83 -0.68 -31.76 19.49
CA SER A 83 0.69 -32.26 19.34
C SER A 83 0.60 -33.66 18.71
N VAL A 84 1.34 -33.90 17.62
CA VAL A 84 2.19 -35.10 17.38
C VAL A 84 3.07 -34.85 16.14
N ASP A 85 4.34 -35.20 16.30
CA ASP A 85 5.42 -35.30 15.33
C ASP A 85 5.03 -35.83 13.94
N SER A 86 5.60 -35.23 12.87
CA SER A 86 5.65 -35.90 11.57
C SER A 86 6.95 -35.63 10.80
N VAL A 87 7.79 -36.67 10.85
CA VAL A 87 8.69 -37.22 9.84
C VAL A 87 8.80 -36.51 8.49
N ARG A 88 10.07 -36.24 8.16
CA ARG A 88 10.67 -35.70 6.93
C ARG A 88 10.43 -36.60 5.69
N PRO A 89 10.04 -36.06 4.51
CA PRO A 89 10.20 -36.76 3.24
C PRO A 89 11.38 -36.25 2.40
N LYS A 90 11.95 -37.19 1.62
CA LYS A 90 13.03 -37.05 0.63
C LYS A 90 12.55 -36.41 -0.69
N PRO A 91 13.47 -35.89 -1.54
CA PRO A 91 13.14 -35.11 -2.72
C PRO A 91 12.87 -35.99 -3.96
N ASN A 92 11.96 -35.55 -4.83
CA ASN A 92 11.84 -36.00 -6.21
C ASN A 92 11.21 -34.87 -7.08
N PRO A 93 11.34 -34.93 -8.41
CA PRO A 93 11.85 -33.80 -9.18
C PRO A 93 10.78 -32.90 -9.84
N THR A 94 11.16 -31.64 -9.97
CA THR A 94 10.81 -30.61 -10.98
C THR A 94 9.51 -30.77 -11.75
N VAL A 95 8.54 -29.89 -11.48
CA VAL A 95 7.45 -29.49 -12.39
C VAL A 95 7.20 -27.99 -12.25
N ASP A 96 6.98 -27.36 -13.40
CA ASP A 96 7.13 -25.95 -13.71
C ASP A 96 5.90 -25.08 -13.45
N PHE A 97 6.16 -23.81 -13.10
CA PHE A 97 5.17 -22.75 -12.87
C PHE A 97 4.85 -21.90 -14.11
N LYS A 98 3.67 -21.26 -14.07
CA LYS A 98 3.11 -20.26 -15.03
C LYS A 98 2.58 -19.02 -14.24
N PRO A 99 2.34 -17.85 -14.88
CA PRO A 99 1.74 -16.69 -14.20
C PRO A 99 0.40 -16.19 -14.81
N PRO A 100 -0.30 -15.29 -14.09
CA PRO A 100 -1.48 -14.54 -14.55
C PRO A 100 -1.09 -13.29 -15.36
N SER A 101 -2.04 -12.74 -16.13
CA SER A 101 -1.84 -11.56 -17.00
C SER A 101 -1.39 -10.31 -16.23
N VAL A 102 -0.14 -9.89 -16.47
CA VAL A 102 0.48 -8.72 -15.85
C VAL A 102 0.58 -7.61 -16.89
N LYS A 103 -0.17 -6.51 -16.69
CA LYS A 103 0.32 -5.19 -17.15
C LYS A 103 1.63 -4.97 -16.40
N PHE A 104 2.75 -4.77 -17.09
CA PHE A 104 4.07 -4.63 -16.47
C PHE A 104 4.03 -3.76 -15.22
N SER A 105 4.03 -4.41 -14.06
CA SER A 105 4.23 -3.76 -12.78
C SER A 105 5.66 -4.10 -12.37
N ILE A 106 6.53 -3.10 -12.41
CA ILE A 106 7.97 -3.25 -12.19
C ILE A 106 8.27 -3.66 -10.73
N ALA A 107 7.32 -3.49 -9.82
CA ALA A 107 7.47 -3.85 -8.42
C ALA A 107 6.26 -4.66 -7.92
N ARG A 108 6.43 -5.97 -7.76
CA ARG A 108 5.52 -6.79 -6.94
C ARG A 108 6.03 -6.82 -5.49
N PRO A 109 5.18 -6.57 -4.48
CA PRO A 109 5.57 -6.70 -3.07
C PRO A 109 6.05 -8.13 -2.77
N PRO A 110 7.18 -8.33 -2.05
CA PRO A 110 7.57 -9.64 -1.55
C PRO A 110 6.51 -10.20 -0.59
N ALA A 111 6.19 -11.49 -0.70
CA ALA A 111 5.15 -12.16 0.09
C ALA A 111 5.43 -12.26 1.60
N GLN A 112 6.67 -12.02 2.05
CA GLN A 112 7.14 -12.28 3.42
C GLN A 112 7.33 -11.02 4.28
N VAL A 113 7.05 -9.82 3.76
CA VAL A 113 7.18 -8.59 4.55
C VAL A 113 5.87 -8.32 5.25
N ILE A 114 5.92 -8.04 6.56
CA ILE A 114 4.77 -7.59 7.36
C ILE A 114 4.14 -6.42 6.60
N ARG A 115 2.95 -6.64 6.02
CA ARG A 115 2.27 -5.63 5.22
C ARG A 115 1.67 -4.60 6.16
N PRO A 116 2.16 -3.36 6.18
CA PRO A 116 1.50 -2.31 6.93
C PRO A 116 0.07 -2.17 6.38
N GLN A 117 -0.92 -2.27 7.25
CA GLN A 117 -2.33 -2.20 6.86
C GLN A 117 -2.78 -0.75 6.91
N LEU A 118 -3.35 -0.26 5.79
CA LEU A 118 -3.94 1.07 5.75
C LEU A 118 -5.24 1.13 6.54
N ILE A 119 -6.02 0.05 6.47
CA ILE A 119 -7.30 -0.11 7.14
C ILE A 119 -7.10 -1.22 8.18
N SER A 120 -7.18 -0.86 9.46
CA SER A 120 -7.20 -1.85 10.53
C SER A 120 -8.47 -2.68 10.37
N ASN A 121 -8.35 -4.01 10.31
CA ASN A 121 -9.43 -4.98 10.05
C ASN A 121 -10.59 -4.98 11.08
N GLN A 122 -10.75 -3.94 11.89
CA GLN A 122 -11.69 -3.91 13.00
C GLN A 122 -13.15 -3.70 12.56
N ASP A 123 -13.41 -3.17 11.36
CA ASP A 123 -14.77 -3.08 10.79
C ASP A 123 -14.90 -3.86 9.46
N PRO A 124 -15.04 -5.19 9.51
CA PRO A 124 -15.10 -6.07 8.32
C PRO A 124 -16.39 -5.94 7.48
N LEU A 125 -17.22 -4.91 7.71
CA LEU A 125 -18.54 -4.80 7.10
C LEU A 125 -18.59 -3.97 5.81
N VAL A 126 -17.52 -3.27 5.41
CA VAL A 126 -17.67 -2.18 4.41
C VAL A 126 -17.02 -2.43 3.05
N LEU A 127 -15.93 -3.20 2.93
CA LEU A 127 -15.16 -3.31 1.68
C LEU A 127 -14.99 -4.77 1.20
N PRO A 128 -15.11 -5.05 -0.13
CA PRO A 128 -14.73 -6.33 -0.71
C PRO A 128 -13.27 -6.68 -0.40
N LEU A 129 -12.96 -7.96 -0.21
CA LEU A 129 -11.60 -8.43 0.10
C LEU A 129 -10.61 -8.06 -1.01
N GLU A 130 -11.04 -8.13 -2.29
CA GLU A 130 -10.16 -7.76 -3.41
C GLU A 130 -9.75 -6.28 -3.33
N LEU A 131 -10.68 -5.41 -2.91
CA LEU A 131 -10.41 -3.99 -2.77
C LEU A 131 -9.47 -3.70 -1.60
N VAL A 132 -9.61 -4.43 -0.49
CA VAL A 132 -8.68 -4.34 0.64
C VAL A 132 -7.26 -4.75 0.22
N ASP A 133 -7.13 -5.80 -0.59
CA ASP A 133 -5.84 -6.22 -1.13
C ASP A 133 -5.23 -5.19 -2.09
N ILE A 134 -6.03 -4.61 -2.98
CA ILE A 134 -5.61 -3.52 -3.88
C ILE A 134 -5.13 -2.31 -3.06
N LEU A 135 -5.89 -1.92 -2.04
CA LEU A 135 -5.56 -0.81 -1.15
C LEU A 135 -4.27 -1.04 -0.35
N ASN A 136 -4.10 -2.22 0.22
CA ASN A 136 -2.89 -2.58 0.95
C ASN A 136 -1.67 -2.66 0.02
N ASN A 137 -1.83 -3.16 -1.22
CA ASN A 137 -0.76 -3.17 -2.21
C ASN A 137 -0.35 -1.75 -2.62
N ALA A 138 -1.31 -0.86 -2.84
CA ALA A 138 -1.04 0.53 -3.16
C ALA A 138 -0.36 1.27 -2.00
N TYR A 139 -0.83 1.06 -0.77
CA TYR A 139 -0.20 1.64 0.42
C TYR A 139 1.21 1.09 0.67
N PHE A 140 1.45 -0.19 0.36
CA PHE A 140 2.80 -0.74 0.41
C PHE A 140 3.74 -0.06 -0.60
N LEU A 141 3.27 0.18 -1.83
CA LEU A 141 4.04 0.93 -2.84
C LEU A 141 4.28 2.39 -2.40
N HIS A 142 3.26 3.04 -1.82
CA HIS A 142 3.38 4.37 -1.22
C HIS A 142 4.51 4.42 -0.19
N LEU A 143 4.53 3.49 0.76
CA LEU A 143 5.53 3.43 1.80
C LEU A 143 6.91 3.03 1.27
N LEU A 144 7.00 2.15 0.27
CA LEU A 144 8.29 1.86 -0.39
C LEU A 144 8.88 3.10 -1.06
N ALA A 145 8.03 3.95 -1.64
CA ALA A 145 8.45 5.17 -2.30
C ALA A 145 8.82 6.29 -1.30
N THR A 146 8.06 6.43 -0.22
CA THR A 146 8.19 7.54 0.74
C THR A 146 9.11 7.22 1.92
N ASP A 147 9.01 6.02 2.49
CA ASP A 147 9.80 5.58 3.63
C ASP A 147 10.20 4.10 3.52
N SER A 148 11.13 3.82 2.60
CA SER A 148 11.65 2.47 2.38
C SER A 148 12.27 1.85 3.64
N SER A 149 12.69 2.67 4.61
CA SER A 149 13.35 2.20 5.84
C SER A 149 12.38 1.52 6.81
N GLN A 150 11.08 1.85 6.75
CA GLN A 150 10.06 1.21 7.58
C GLN A 150 9.69 -0.20 7.07
N ILE A 151 9.81 -0.44 5.77
CA ILE A 151 9.41 -1.70 5.14
C ILE A 151 10.59 -2.66 4.96
N LEU A 152 11.75 -2.14 4.56
CA LEU A 152 12.91 -2.96 4.28
C LEU A 152 13.57 -3.41 5.59
N PRO A 153 13.96 -4.69 5.72
CA PRO A 153 14.75 -5.13 6.85
C PRO A 153 16.05 -4.29 6.96
N PRO A 154 16.50 -3.96 8.17
CA PRO A 154 17.69 -3.14 8.35
C PRO A 154 18.90 -3.76 7.64
N GLY A 155 19.63 -2.94 6.88
CA GLY A 155 20.80 -3.36 6.10
C GLY A 155 20.49 -4.01 4.75
N LYS A 156 19.23 -4.18 4.35
CA LYS A 156 18.87 -4.65 3.00
C LYS A 156 18.53 -3.48 2.09
N SER A 157 19.11 -3.49 0.89
CA SER A 157 18.74 -2.55 -0.17
C SER A 157 17.44 -2.98 -0.88
N LEU A 158 16.73 -2.00 -1.44
CA LEU A 158 15.53 -2.22 -2.24
C LEU A 158 15.77 -3.20 -3.40
N LEU A 159 16.93 -3.08 -4.07
CA LEU A 159 17.37 -3.97 -5.15
C LEU A 159 17.53 -5.42 -4.68
N SER A 160 18.08 -5.63 -3.48
CA SER A 160 18.26 -6.97 -2.90
C SER A 160 16.92 -7.64 -2.58
N VAL A 161 15.91 -6.85 -2.19
CA VAL A 161 14.57 -7.38 -1.89
C VAL A 161 13.79 -7.67 -3.17
N MET A 162 13.84 -6.78 -4.17
CA MET A 162 13.13 -6.97 -5.44
C MET A 162 13.69 -8.13 -6.26
N SER A 163 15.02 -8.28 -6.32
CA SER A 163 15.67 -9.37 -7.08
C SER A 163 15.37 -10.77 -6.54
N ARG A 164 15.01 -10.90 -5.25
CA ARG A 164 14.70 -12.20 -4.60
C ARG A 164 13.22 -12.57 -4.65
N SER A 165 12.33 -11.63 -4.96
CA SER A 165 10.88 -11.83 -4.88
C SER A 165 10.37 -12.93 -5.82
N ASN A 166 11.01 -13.10 -6.99
CA ASN A 166 10.61 -14.12 -7.97
C ASN A 166 10.97 -15.55 -7.53
N ILE A 167 12.13 -15.73 -6.88
CA ILE A 167 12.63 -17.06 -6.48
C ILE A 167 11.84 -17.62 -5.29
N ALA A 168 11.35 -16.75 -4.39
CA ALA A 168 10.66 -17.19 -3.17
C ALA A 168 9.18 -17.57 -3.39
N SER A 169 8.58 -17.24 -4.53
CA SER A 169 7.17 -17.54 -4.82
C SER A 169 6.90 -19.03 -5.05
N GLU A 170 7.91 -19.81 -5.43
CA GLU A 170 7.75 -21.25 -5.68
C GLU A 170 7.74 -22.07 -4.38
N GLY A 171 8.36 -21.57 -3.30
CA GLY A 171 8.59 -22.33 -2.07
C GLY A 171 7.53 -22.20 -0.97
N ASN A 172 6.68 -21.16 -1.00
CA ASN A 172 5.66 -20.96 0.03
C ASN A 172 4.28 -21.41 -0.45
N SER A 173 3.81 -22.49 0.16
CA SER A 173 2.53 -23.17 0.03
C SER A 173 1.32 -22.28 0.37
N GLY A 174 0.94 -21.39 -0.56
CA GLY A 174 -0.43 -20.89 -0.72
C GLY A 174 -1.36 -21.95 -1.35
N PRO A 175 -2.69 -21.78 -1.29
CA PRO A 175 -3.67 -22.86 -1.19
C PRO A 175 -3.55 -23.83 -2.37
N ALA A 176 -3.26 -25.09 -2.06
CA ALA A 176 -3.08 -26.17 -3.04
C ALA A 176 -4.31 -26.39 -3.95
N LEU A 177 -5.45 -25.78 -3.67
CA LEU A 177 -6.66 -25.87 -4.49
C LEU A 177 -6.58 -24.98 -5.73
N ASP A 178 -6.19 -23.71 -5.59
CA ASP A 178 -6.15 -22.77 -6.73
C ASP A 178 -5.20 -23.27 -7.80
N ARG A 179 -4.03 -23.78 -7.40
CA ARG A 179 -3.07 -24.41 -8.32
C ARG A 179 -3.65 -25.65 -9.01
N LYS A 180 -4.38 -26.50 -8.29
CA LYS A 180 -5.01 -27.69 -8.88
C LYS A 180 -6.13 -27.33 -9.84
N VAL A 181 -6.94 -26.32 -9.50
CA VAL A 181 -8.01 -25.84 -10.37
C VAL A 181 -7.40 -25.21 -11.61
N GLU A 182 -6.36 -24.40 -11.48
CA GLU A 182 -5.62 -23.82 -12.59
C GLU A 182 -4.98 -24.88 -13.49
N ASP A 183 -4.32 -25.90 -12.91
CA ASP A 183 -3.74 -27.02 -13.65
C ASP A 183 -4.80 -27.81 -14.41
N LEU A 184 -5.96 -28.04 -13.78
CA LEU A 184 -7.10 -28.69 -14.41
C LEU A 184 -7.65 -27.85 -15.56
N VAL A 185 -7.85 -26.55 -15.34
CA VAL A 185 -8.35 -25.62 -16.38
C VAL A 185 -7.38 -25.52 -17.54
N HIS A 186 -6.07 -25.43 -17.27
CA HIS A 186 -5.04 -25.42 -18.30
C HIS A 186 -5.00 -26.73 -19.07
N LYS A 187 -5.08 -27.87 -18.38
CA LYS A 187 -5.13 -29.17 -19.03
C LYS A 187 -6.34 -29.29 -19.96
N VAL A 188 -7.52 -28.95 -19.45
CA VAL A 188 -8.78 -28.95 -20.23
C VAL A 188 -8.67 -28.01 -21.43
N PHE A 189 -8.13 -26.81 -21.24
CA PHE A 189 -7.94 -25.84 -22.33
C PHE A 189 -7.04 -26.39 -23.46
N TRP A 190 -5.93 -27.06 -23.12
CA TRP A 190 -5.01 -27.62 -24.13
C TRP A 190 -5.55 -28.91 -24.76
N GLU A 191 -6.29 -29.72 -24.02
CA GLU A 191 -7.00 -30.89 -24.57
C GLU A 191 -8.08 -30.45 -25.57
N GLU A 192 -8.88 -29.43 -25.24
CA GLU A 192 -9.86 -28.81 -26.15
C GLU A 192 -9.16 -28.17 -27.37
N ALA A 193 -8.03 -27.48 -27.17
CA ALA A 193 -7.24 -26.93 -28.27
C ALA A 193 -6.77 -28.04 -29.22
N LEU A 194 -6.28 -29.15 -28.67
CA LEU A 194 -5.79 -30.27 -29.46
C LEU A 194 -6.91 -30.95 -30.24
N GLU A 195 -8.06 -31.18 -29.60
CA GLU A 195 -9.24 -31.78 -30.22
C GLU A 195 -9.75 -30.91 -31.39
N THR A 196 -9.89 -29.60 -31.16
CA THR A 196 -10.37 -28.66 -32.19
C THR A 196 -9.37 -28.48 -33.35
N LEU A 197 -8.06 -28.47 -33.07
CA LEU A 197 -7.02 -28.38 -34.10
C LEU A 197 -6.86 -29.69 -34.89
N SER A 198 -7.18 -30.84 -34.28
CA SER A 198 -7.12 -32.15 -34.93
C SER A 198 -8.26 -32.39 -35.94
N ASN A 199 -9.30 -31.56 -35.91
CA ASN A 199 -10.40 -31.62 -36.86
C ASN A 199 -9.91 -31.26 -38.28
N ALA A 200 -10.27 -32.06 -39.29
CA ALA A 200 -9.87 -31.83 -40.68
C ALA A 200 -10.49 -30.58 -41.31
N GLU A 201 -11.53 -30.00 -40.69
CA GLU A 201 -12.22 -28.82 -41.21
C GLU A 201 -11.45 -27.50 -40.92
N PRO A 202 -11.00 -26.74 -41.94
CA PRO A 202 -10.22 -25.52 -41.73
C PRO A 202 -10.96 -24.42 -40.97
N SER A 203 -12.29 -24.35 -41.07
CA SER A 203 -13.11 -23.34 -40.38
C SER A 203 -12.99 -23.44 -38.86
N VAL A 204 -13.03 -24.66 -38.33
CA VAL A 204 -12.88 -24.99 -36.91
C VAL A 204 -11.45 -24.68 -36.46
N GLN A 205 -10.45 -25.13 -37.22
CA GLN A 205 -9.03 -24.87 -36.93
C GLN A 205 -8.72 -23.37 -36.88
N LEU A 206 -9.18 -22.59 -37.86
CA LEU A 206 -8.94 -21.15 -37.95
C LEU A 206 -9.52 -20.39 -36.75
N SER A 207 -10.71 -20.78 -36.27
CA SER A 207 -11.33 -20.17 -35.11
C SER A 207 -10.48 -20.35 -33.84
N ARG A 208 -9.95 -21.56 -33.61
CA ARG A 208 -9.08 -21.85 -32.45
C ARG A 208 -7.71 -21.19 -32.59
N LEU A 209 -7.12 -21.24 -33.78
CA LEU A 209 -5.84 -20.58 -34.05
C LEU A 209 -5.92 -19.08 -33.80
N LYS A 210 -7.02 -18.41 -34.16
CA LYS A 210 -7.21 -16.99 -33.88
C LYS A 210 -7.11 -16.66 -32.38
N LEU A 211 -7.66 -17.50 -31.51
CA LEU A 211 -7.57 -17.33 -30.06
C LEU A 211 -6.11 -17.50 -29.58
N LEU A 212 -5.43 -18.56 -30.03
CA LEU A 212 -4.02 -18.82 -29.68
C LEU A 212 -3.08 -17.72 -30.16
N TYR A 213 -3.34 -17.13 -31.33
CA TYR A 213 -2.61 -15.96 -31.83
C TYR A 213 -2.84 -14.73 -30.95
N GLY A 214 -4.07 -14.53 -30.47
CA GLY A 214 -4.41 -13.49 -29.49
C GLY A 214 -3.65 -13.66 -28.17
N ASP A 215 -3.64 -14.87 -27.63
CA ASP A 215 -2.91 -15.20 -26.40
C ASP A 215 -1.40 -14.96 -26.57
N MET A 216 -0.84 -15.40 -27.71
CA MET A 216 0.57 -15.19 -28.03
C MET A 216 0.89 -13.71 -28.27
N HIS A 217 0.00 -12.94 -28.89
CA HIS A 217 0.15 -11.50 -29.04
C HIS A 217 0.24 -10.81 -27.67
N ILE A 218 -0.67 -11.16 -26.74
CA ILE A 218 -0.66 -10.63 -25.37
C ILE A 218 0.63 -11.02 -24.65
N ALA A 219 1.07 -12.27 -24.79
CA ALA A 219 2.27 -12.77 -24.14
C ALA A 219 3.56 -12.13 -24.68
N LEU A 220 3.65 -11.90 -26.00
CA LEU A 220 4.85 -11.39 -26.67
C LEU A 220 4.90 -9.86 -26.80
N SER A 221 3.77 -9.16 -26.72
CA SER A 221 3.73 -7.68 -26.74
C SER A 221 4.66 -7.03 -25.71
N PRO A 222 4.79 -7.59 -24.48
CA PRO A 222 5.80 -7.18 -23.51
C PRO A 222 7.26 -7.25 -23.99
N LEU A 223 7.59 -8.23 -24.82
CA LEU A 223 8.95 -8.59 -25.17
C LEU A 223 9.42 -7.99 -26.50
N LEU A 224 8.49 -7.51 -27.32
CA LEU A 224 8.75 -7.02 -28.67
C LEU A 224 8.32 -5.55 -28.80
N PRO A 225 8.98 -4.74 -29.64
CA PRO A 225 8.53 -3.38 -29.92
C PRO A 225 7.10 -3.39 -30.51
N PRO A 226 6.27 -2.36 -30.25
CA PRO A 226 4.86 -2.35 -30.67
C PRO A 226 4.67 -2.51 -32.19
N ASN A 227 5.62 -2.05 -33.00
CA ASN A 227 5.58 -2.15 -34.47
C ASN A 227 6.39 -3.35 -35.02
N HIS A 228 6.70 -4.35 -34.19
CA HIS A 228 7.46 -5.51 -34.63
C HIS A 228 6.63 -6.36 -35.61
N PRO A 229 7.21 -6.83 -36.75
CA PRO A 229 6.47 -7.59 -37.77
C PRO A 229 5.68 -8.77 -37.21
N VAL A 230 6.26 -9.50 -36.24
CA VAL A 230 5.56 -10.60 -35.55
C VAL A 230 4.28 -10.13 -34.86
N LEU A 231 4.29 -9.02 -34.11
CA LEU A 231 3.06 -8.55 -33.45
C LEU A 231 2.00 -8.10 -34.45
N VAL A 232 2.44 -7.51 -35.57
CA VAL A 232 1.55 -7.14 -36.69
C VAL A 232 0.91 -8.39 -37.31
N ILE A 233 1.70 -9.45 -37.55
CA ILE A 233 1.18 -10.72 -38.07
C ILE A 233 0.19 -11.36 -37.08
N LEU A 234 0.49 -11.34 -35.78
CA LEU A 234 -0.38 -11.94 -34.76
C LEU A 234 -1.69 -11.18 -34.54
N SER A 235 -1.71 -9.88 -34.80
CA SER A 235 -2.91 -9.05 -34.73
C SER A 235 -3.69 -8.99 -36.05
N SER A 236 -3.08 -9.39 -37.16
CA SER A 236 -3.73 -9.42 -38.48
C SER A 236 -4.69 -10.60 -38.64
N PRO A 237 -5.75 -10.47 -39.45
CA PRO A 237 -6.63 -11.61 -39.75
C PRO A 237 -5.85 -12.71 -40.47
N LEU A 238 -6.04 -13.96 -40.03
CA LEU A 238 -5.39 -15.13 -40.64
C LEU A 238 -5.72 -15.19 -42.14
N PRO A 239 -4.74 -15.42 -43.02
CA PRO A 239 -4.98 -15.52 -44.45
C PRO A 239 -5.90 -16.73 -44.74
N PRO A 240 -6.81 -16.62 -45.72
CA PRO A 240 -7.61 -17.76 -46.15
C PRO A 240 -6.67 -18.80 -46.77
N THR A 241 -6.51 -19.94 -46.09
CA THR A 241 -5.60 -21.02 -46.52
C THR A 241 -6.32 -22.36 -46.44
N SER A 242 -5.98 -23.26 -47.37
CA SER A 242 -6.52 -24.64 -47.37
C SER A 242 -5.83 -25.53 -46.33
N SER A 243 -4.66 -25.14 -45.82
CA SER A 243 -3.95 -25.82 -44.73
C SER A 243 -3.48 -24.82 -43.65
N PRO A 244 -4.36 -24.47 -42.69
CA PRO A 244 -4.06 -23.44 -41.71
C PRO A 244 -2.98 -23.86 -40.71
N LEU A 245 -2.80 -25.16 -40.46
CA LEU A 245 -1.73 -25.69 -39.61
C LEU A 245 -0.34 -25.51 -40.24
N ASP A 246 -0.16 -25.80 -41.53
CA ASP A 246 1.11 -25.59 -42.23
C ASP A 246 1.52 -24.11 -42.24
N THR A 247 0.54 -23.24 -42.49
CA THR A 247 0.74 -21.78 -42.47
C THR A 247 1.15 -21.32 -41.06
N THR A 248 0.53 -21.90 -40.03
CA THR A 248 0.87 -21.62 -38.64
C THR A 248 2.29 -22.08 -38.30
N VAL A 249 2.74 -23.24 -38.78
CA VAL A 249 4.13 -23.69 -38.60
C VAL A 249 5.12 -22.65 -39.14
N MET A 250 4.86 -22.05 -40.31
CA MET A 250 5.70 -20.96 -40.84
C MET A 250 5.72 -19.75 -39.92
N HIS A 251 4.55 -19.31 -39.42
CA HIS A 251 4.48 -18.18 -38.50
C HIS A 251 5.20 -18.46 -37.17
N LEU A 252 5.08 -19.67 -36.63
CA LEU A 252 5.76 -20.08 -35.39
C LEU A 252 7.28 -20.10 -35.56
N ARG A 253 7.81 -20.51 -36.73
CA ARG A 253 9.24 -20.40 -37.03
C ARG A 253 9.73 -18.95 -37.01
N GLU A 254 8.96 -18.03 -37.60
CA GLU A 254 9.31 -16.61 -37.61
C GLU A 254 9.25 -15.99 -36.20
N VAL A 255 8.25 -16.38 -35.40
CA VAL A 255 8.16 -16.02 -33.98
C VAL A 255 9.41 -16.49 -33.23
N LEU A 256 9.79 -17.76 -33.34
CA LEU A 256 10.96 -18.31 -32.65
C LEU A 256 12.27 -17.66 -33.12
N SER A 257 12.42 -17.39 -34.42
CA SER A 257 13.56 -16.65 -34.98
C SER A 257 13.67 -15.23 -34.40
N SER A 258 12.52 -14.56 -34.22
CA SER A 258 12.45 -13.23 -33.61
C SER A 258 12.76 -13.26 -32.11
N LEU A 259 12.26 -14.27 -31.38
CA LEU A 259 12.56 -14.46 -29.97
C LEU A 259 14.03 -14.77 -29.74
N ARG A 260 14.65 -15.60 -30.61
CA ARG A 260 16.08 -15.92 -30.56
C ARG A 260 16.98 -14.68 -30.60
N LYS A 261 16.61 -13.67 -31.39
CA LYS A 261 17.39 -12.42 -31.51
C LYS A 261 17.34 -11.57 -30.24
N ARG A 262 16.42 -11.85 -29.31
CA ARG A 262 16.17 -11.04 -28.11
C ARG A 262 16.31 -11.80 -26.79
N CYS A 263 16.35 -13.13 -26.83
CA CYS A 263 16.51 -13.93 -25.62
C CYS A 263 17.93 -13.86 -25.07
N ALA A 264 18.06 -14.20 -23.79
CA ALA A 264 19.35 -14.44 -23.19
C ALA A 264 19.98 -15.71 -23.80
N PRO A 265 21.31 -15.77 -24.01
CA PRO A 265 21.97 -16.93 -24.62
C PRO A 265 21.73 -18.27 -23.91
N VAL A 266 21.34 -18.23 -22.62
CA VAL A 266 21.00 -19.43 -21.84
C VAL A 266 19.74 -20.14 -22.35
N ARG A 267 18.86 -19.43 -23.09
CA ARG A 267 17.59 -19.95 -23.63
C ARG A 267 17.68 -20.38 -25.10
N ASP A 268 18.79 -20.08 -25.77
CA ASP A 268 19.06 -20.50 -27.15
C ASP A 268 18.84 -22.01 -27.39
N PRO A 269 19.29 -22.95 -26.52
CA PRO A 269 19.08 -24.38 -26.76
C PRO A 269 17.60 -24.79 -26.76
N ASP A 270 16.76 -24.14 -25.95
CA ASP A 270 15.32 -24.41 -25.90
C ASP A 270 14.64 -23.95 -27.20
N ILE A 271 15.02 -22.76 -27.69
CA ILE A 271 14.51 -22.23 -28.97
C ILE A 271 14.97 -23.08 -30.14
N GLU A 272 16.23 -23.51 -30.15
CA GLU A 272 16.75 -24.39 -31.20
C GLU A 272 16.07 -25.76 -31.21
N ALA A 273 15.70 -26.30 -30.04
CA ALA A 273 14.94 -27.55 -29.95
C ALA A 273 13.56 -27.39 -30.60
N LEU A 274 12.84 -26.30 -30.29
CA LEU A 274 11.54 -26.00 -30.90
C LEU A 274 11.65 -25.73 -32.40
N GLN A 275 12.67 -24.98 -32.85
CA GLN A 275 12.92 -24.74 -34.27
C GLN A 275 13.18 -26.06 -35.01
N ARG A 276 14.02 -26.94 -34.46
CA ARG A 276 14.28 -28.28 -35.04
C ARG A 276 13.02 -29.12 -35.16
N MET A 277 12.14 -29.11 -34.14
CA MET A 277 10.85 -29.81 -34.21
C MET A 277 9.93 -29.25 -35.30
N LEU A 278 9.95 -27.94 -35.52
CA LEU A 278 9.17 -27.32 -36.60
C LEU A 278 9.79 -27.55 -37.98
N ASP A 279 11.12 -27.67 -38.09
CA ASP A 279 11.84 -27.83 -39.36
C ASP A 279 11.64 -29.22 -39.98
N ASP A 280 11.42 -30.24 -39.14
CA ASP A 280 11.08 -31.61 -39.55
C ASP A 280 9.64 -31.96 -39.14
N PRO A 281 8.61 -31.32 -39.74
CA PRO A 281 7.23 -31.60 -39.39
C PRO A 281 6.85 -33.02 -39.82
N PRO A 282 5.89 -33.66 -39.13
CA PRO A 282 5.42 -34.99 -39.49
C PRO A 282 4.97 -35.01 -40.96
N ILE A 283 5.36 -36.07 -41.67
CA ILE A 283 5.16 -36.23 -43.11
C ILE A 283 3.67 -36.03 -43.42
N ARG A 284 3.33 -35.28 -44.49
CA ARG A 284 1.95 -34.95 -44.90
C ARG A 284 0.99 -36.14 -45.06
N SER A 285 1.49 -37.37 -45.06
CA SER A 285 0.72 -38.62 -45.08
C SER A 285 0.27 -39.10 -43.69
N SER A 286 0.74 -38.47 -42.62
CA SER A 286 0.41 -38.83 -41.24
C SER A 286 -0.93 -38.19 -40.79
N PRO A 287 -1.57 -38.72 -39.74
CA PRO A 287 -2.87 -38.22 -39.30
C PRO A 287 -2.77 -36.75 -38.85
N PRO A 288 -3.81 -35.92 -39.10
CA PRO A 288 -3.82 -34.49 -38.77
C PRO A 288 -3.57 -34.20 -37.28
N VAL A 289 -3.78 -35.19 -36.42
CA VAL A 289 -3.51 -35.20 -34.98
C VAL A 289 -2.04 -34.92 -34.67
N GLU A 290 -1.08 -35.48 -35.42
CA GLU A 290 0.35 -35.31 -35.13
C GLU A 290 0.80 -33.86 -35.37
N LEU A 291 0.36 -33.26 -36.48
CA LEU A 291 0.65 -31.86 -36.80
C LEU A 291 -0.06 -30.91 -35.81
N ALA A 292 -1.30 -31.21 -35.44
CA ALA A 292 -2.03 -30.45 -34.43
C ALA A 292 -1.34 -30.52 -33.06
N THR A 293 -0.81 -31.69 -32.68
CA THR A 293 -0.02 -31.88 -31.45
C THR A 293 1.24 -31.03 -31.48
N LEU A 294 2.02 -31.09 -32.57
CA LEU A 294 3.22 -30.29 -32.75
C LEU A 294 2.94 -28.78 -32.63
N VAL A 295 1.89 -28.29 -33.30
CA VAL A 295 1.49 -26.87 -33.26
C VAL A 295 1.08 -26.46 -31.83
N SER A 296 0.23 -27.26 -31.17
CA SER A 296 -0.25 -27.00 -29.81
C SER A 296 0.89 -26.99 -28.79
N GLU A 297 1.79 -27.97 -28.84
CA GLU A 297 2.97 -28.05 -27.98
C GLU A 297 3.94 -26.88 -28.20
N THR A 298 4.08 -26.44 -29.46
CA THR A 298 4.92 -25.29 -29.79
C THR A 298 4.33 -24.00 -29.24
N PHE A 299 3.01 -23.77 -29.37
CA PHE A 299 2.33 -22.62 -28.73
C PHE A 299 2.54 -22.64 -27.22
N LYS A 300 2.29 -23.78 -26.57
CA LYS A 300 2.49 -23.95 -25.13
C LYS A 300 3.93 -23.63 -24.72
N SER A 301 4.90 -24.09 -25.49
CA SER A 301 6.32 -23.85 -25.24
C SER A 301 6.73 -22.41 -25.48
N ILE A 302 6.22 -21.74 -26.51
CA ILE A 302 6.47 -20.30 -26.75
C ILE A 302 5.87 -19.45 -25.64
N LEU A 303 4.63 -19.74 -25.22
CA LEU A 303 4.01 -19.02 -24.11
C LEU A 303 4.83 -19.19 -22.83
N ARG A 304 5.26 -20.40 -22.51
CA ARG A 304 6.14 -20.67 -21.36
C ARG A 304 7.49 -19.97 -21.48
N LEU A 305 8.14 -20.04 -22.64
CA LEU A 305 9.40 -19.36 -22.92
C LEU A 305 9.24 -17.84 -22.78
N SER A 306 8.11 -17.27 -23.21
CA SER A 306 7.86 -15.84 -23.07
C SER A 306 7.82 -15.40 -21.61
N GLU A 307 7.30 -16.23 -20.70
CA GLU A 307 7.31 -15.93 -19.26
C GLU A 307 8.73 -15.97 -18.69
N LEU A 308 9.53 -16.97 -19.09
CA LEU A 308 10.94 -17.02 -18.72
C LEU A 308 11.72 -15.82 -19.27
N MET A 309 11.44 -15.40 -20.51
CA MET A 309 12.06 -14.21 -21.10
C MET A 309 11.63 -12.92 -20.40
N LYS A 310 10.38 -12.82 -19.95
CA LYS A 310 9.91 -11.68 -19.12
C LYS A 310 10.63 -11.66 -17.78
N GLU A 311 10.85 -12.82 -17.18
CA GLU A 311 11.63 -12.93 -15.95
C GLU A 311 13.09 -12.51 -16.19
N ASP A 312 13.76 -13.07 -17.20
CA ASP A 312 15.14 -12.74 -17.56
C ASP A 312 15.27 -11.22 -17.85
N LEU A 313 14.31 -10.63 -18.57
CA LEU A 313 14.24 -9.20 -18.83
C LEU A 313 14.05 -8.40 -17.53
N SER A 314 13.14 -8.82 -16.65
CA SER A 314 12.93 -8.17 -15.36
C SER A 314 14.18 -8.21 -14.48
N GLN A 315 14.88 -9.35 -14.45
CA GLN A 315 16.13 -9.52 -13.71
C GLN A 315 17.25 -8.67 -14.33
N PHE A 316 17.35 -8.60 -15.65
CA PHE A 316 18.31 -7.76 -16.35
C PHE A 316 18.06 -6.26 -16.10
N VAL A 317 16.80 -5.83 -16.19
CA VAL A 317 16.39 -4.44 -15.93
C VAL A 317 16.68 -4.09 -14.48
N LEU A 318 16.27 -4.92 -13.52
CA LEU A 318 16.55 -4.71 -12.09
C LEU A 318 18.06 -4.74 -11.78
N GLY A 319 18.83 -5.60 -12.45
CA GLY A 319 20.27 -5.71 -12.27
C GLY A 319 21.07 -4.54 -12.86
N SER A 320 20.51 -3.83 -13.84
CA SER A 320 21.14 -2.66 -14.48
C SER A 320 20.72 -1.33 -13.85
N MET A 321 19.61 -1.29 -13.11
CA MET A 321 19.11 -0.10 -12.42
C MET A 321 19.92 0.22 -11.15
N THR A 322 20.21 1.50 -10.94
CA THR A 322 20.68 2.00 -9.65
C THR A 322 19.54 2.03 -8.63
N GLU A 323 19.85 2.03 -7.32
CA GLU A 323 18.81 2.10 -6.29
C GLU A 323 17.97 3.38 -6.40
N GLN A 324 18.57 4.49 -6.82
CA GLN A 324 17.85 5.76 -7.02
C GLN A 324 16.88 5.67 -8.22
N GLN A 325 17.30 5.06 -9.32
CA GLN A 325 16.41 4.80 -10.46
C GLN A 325 15.27 3.84 -10.09
N LEU A 326 15.56 2.80 -9.31
CA LEU A 326 14.51 1.91 -8.84
C LEU A 326 13.52 2.66 -7.93
N LYS A 327 14.01 3.53 -7.03
CA LYS A 327 13.15 4.39 -6.21
C LYS A 327 12.30 5.35 -7.04
N SER A 328 12.84 5.94 -8.11
CA SER A 328 12.06 6.83 -8.99
C SER A 328 10.98 6.07 -9.74
N VAL A 329 11.28 4.87 -10.24
CA VAL A 329 10.30 4.00 -10.90
C VAL A 329 9.21 3.55 -9.94
N ILE A 330 9.56 3.11 -8.72
CA ILE A 330 8.57 2.75 -7.69
C ILE A 330 7.72 3.95 -7.31
N ALA A 331 8.33 5.13 -7.15
CA ALA A 331 7.58 6.34 -6.86
C ALA A 331 6.60 6.70 -7.98
N LYS A 332 7.00 6.61 -9.25
CA LYS A 332 6.12 6.85 -10.40
C LYS A 332 4.94 5.87 -10.41
N GLN A 333 5.22 4.58 -10.19
CA GLN A 333 4.19 3.55 -10.11
C GLN A 333 3.23 3.78 -8.95
N ALA A 334 3.76 4.06 -7.75
CA ALA A 334 2.96 4.34 -6.56
C ALA A 334 2.03 5.54 -6.79
N LYS A 335 2.54 6.65 -7.35
CA LYS A 335 1.74 7.84 -7.68
C LYS A 335 0.60 7.53 -8.66
N ALA A 336 0.89 6.78 -9.72
CA ALA A 336 -0.11 6.40 -10.72
C ALA A 336 -1.21 5.51 -10.10
N THR A 337 -0.80 4.48 -9.35
CA THR A 337 -1.73 3.55 -8.68
C THR A 337 -2.55 4.24 -7.59
N GLU A 338 -1.96 5.11 -6.77
CA GLU A 338 -2.69 5.89 -5.77
C GLU A 338 -3.77 6.76 -6.41
N ARG A 339 -3.43 7.46 -7.49
CA ARG A 339 -4.37 8.33 -8.21
C ARG A 339 -5.51 7.52 -8.82
N GLU A 340 -5.20 6.44 -9.53
CA GLU A 340 -6.17 5.53 -10.14
C GLU A 340 -7.17 5.03 -9.09
N ILE A 341 -6.67 4.51 -7.97
CA ILE A 341 -7.53 3.95 -6.92
C ILE A 341 -8.40 5.02 -6.25
N VAL A 342 -7.86 6.21 -5.96
CA VAL A 342 -8.66 7.30 -5.36
C VAL A 342 -9.73 7.78 -6.35
N LEU A 343 -9.42 7.87 -7.65
CA LEU A 343 -10.40 8.21 -8.68
C LEU A 343 -11.49 7.12 -8.81
N ASP A 344 -11.12 5.85 -8.76
CA ASP A 344 -12.07 4.74 -8.84
C ASP A 344 -12.99 4.66 -7.62
N LEU A 345 -12.45 4.94 -6.42
CA LEU A 345 -13.20 4.85 -5.17
C LEU A 345 -14.16 6.02 -4.94
N TRP A 346 -13.71 7.25 -5.15
CA TRP A 346 -14.53 8.45 -4.90
C TRP A 346 -15.21 8.96 -6.17
N GLY A 347 -14.60 8.80 -7.34
CA GLY A 347 -14.99 9.54 -8.53
C GLY A 347 -14.56 11.01 -8.47
N ARG A 348 -14.46 11.65 -9.63
CA ARG A 348 -13.97 13.03 -9.77
C ARG A 348 -14.78 14.05 -8.96
N ASP A 349 -16.10 14.02 -9.14
CA ASP A 349 -17.01 15.02 -8.54
C ASP A 349 -16.99 14.96 -7.00
N ARG A 350 -16.77 13.77 -6.44
CA ARG A 350 -16.69 13.59 -4.98
C ARG A 350 -15.31 13.89 -4.41
N ILE A 351 -14.32 14.22 -5.25
CA ILE A 351 -13.03 14.74 -4.79
C ILE A 351 -13.07 16.27 -4.81
N GLU A 352 -13.53 16.87 -5.91
CA GLU A 352 -13.56 18.33 -6.10
C GLU A 352 -14.46 19.04 -5.09
N ARG A 353 -15.67 18.52 -4.85
CA ARG A 353 -16.62 19.16 -3.93
C ARG A 353 -16.13 19.15 -2.47
N PRO A 354 -15.72 18.02 -1.87
CA PRO A 354 -15.14 18.03 -0.52
C PRO A 354 -13.84 18.82 -0.44
N TRP A 355 -13.03 18.85 -1.50
CA TRP A 355 -11.84 19.70 -1.55
C TRP A 355 -12.18 21.19 -1.41
N ALA A 356 -13.13 21.68 -2.23
CA ALA A 356 -13.57 23.07 -2.17
C ALA A 356 -14.17 23.43 -0.80
N LEU A 357 -15.11 22.62 -0.30
CA LEU A 357 -15.73 22.82 1.03
C LEU A 357 -14.70 22.80 2.16
N TRP A 358 -13.69 21.93 2.06
CA TRP A 358 -12.63 21.84 3.05
C TRP A 358 -11.74 23.09 3.06
N LEU A 359 -11.47 23.68 1.88
CA LEU A 359 -10.75 24.94 1.75
C LEU A 359 -11.57 26.15 2.21
N GLU A 360 -12.88 26.17 1.97
CA GLU A 360 -13.79 27.23 2.45
C GLU A 360 -13.80 27.33 3.98
N GLY A 361 -13.58 26.20 4.67
CA GLY A 361 -13.48 26.16 6.13
C GLY A 361 -12.20 26.78 6.72
N LEU A 362 -11.30 27.34 5.89
CA LEU A 362 -10.05 27.96 6.33
C LEU A 362 -10.32 29.10 7.30
N GLN A 363 -9.77 28.99 8.51
CA GLN A 363 -9.87 30.07 9.50
C GLN A 363 -8.74 31.07 9.28
N PRO A 364 -9.02 32.38 9.13
CA PRO A 364 -7.97 33.39 9.03
C PRO A 364 -7.16 33.43 10.33
N GLN A 365 -5.87 33.12 10.27
CA GLN A 365 -4.98 33.31 11.41
C GLN A 365 -4.35 34.70 11.35
N ALA A 366 -4.51 35.49 12.42
CA ALA A 366 -4.07 36.89 12.48
C ALA A 366 -2.55 37.11 12.33
N ASN A 367 -1.74 36.05 12.40
CA ASN A 367 -0.27 36.12 12.46
C ASN A 367 0.44 35.56 11.20
N LEU A 368 -0.29 35.19 10.15
CA LEU A 368 0.32 34.68 8.92
C LEU A 368 0.79 35.83 8.02
N SER A 369 1.93 35.63 7.35
CA SER A 369 2.48 36.59 6.37
C SER A 369 1.50 36.80 5.21
N SER A 370 1.53 37.98 4.58
CA SER A 370 0.72 38.28 3.38
C SER A 370 0.90 37.24 2.26
N ALA A 371 2.09 36.63 2.19
CA ALA A 371 2.42 35.53 1.27
C ALA A 371 1.55 34.27 1.46
N ALA A 372 1.03 34.04 2.68
CA ALA A 372 0.20 32.89 3.00
C ALA A 372 -1.22 32.98 2.42
N PHE A 373 -1.62 34.15 1.92
CA PHE A 373 -2.95 34.37 1.35
C PHE A 373 -2.99 34.19 -0.18
N GLU A 374 -1.88 33.78 -0.81
CA GLU A 374 -1.96 33.35 -2.20
C GLU A 374 -2.85 32.10 -2.30
N PRO A 375 -3.90 32.10 -3.15
CA PRO A 375 -4.88 31.01 -3.21
C PRO A 375 -4.25 29.63 -3.44
N ARG A 376 -3.14 29.57 -4.20
CA ARG A 376 -2.37 28.35 -4.49
C ARG A 376 -1.77 27.67 -3.25
N PHE A 377 -1.58 28.39 -2.15
CA PHE A 377 -0.99 27.86 -0.92
C PHE A 377 -2.00 27.74 0.23
N SER A 378 -3.25 28.14 0.01
CA SER A 378 -4.32 28.09 1.03
C SER A 378 -4.49 26.68 1.61
N TRP A 379 -4.35 25.64 0.77
CA TRP A 379 -4.44 24.25 1.18
C TRP A 379 -3.32 23.83 2.14
N ILE A 380 -2.10 24.37 1.99
CA ILE A 380 -0.99 24.09 2.92
C ILE A 380 -1.34 24.62 4.30
N VAL A 381 -1.84 25.86 4.38
CA VAL A 381 -2.30 26.47 5.62
C VAL A 381 -3.41 25.60 6.24
N ARG A 382 -4.33 25.11 5.41
CA ARG A 382 -5.43 24.26 5.85
C ARG A 382 -4.97 22.90 6.36
N VAL A 383 -3.98 22.24 5.74
CA VAL A 383 -3.38 21.00 6.25
C VAL A 383 -2.73 21.25 7.60
N VAL A 384 -1.96 22.33 7.75
CA VAL A 384 -1.30 22.64 9.02
C VAL A 384 -2.33 22.98 10.12
N GLN A 385 -3.44 23.63 9.78
CA GLN A 385 -4.57 23.79 10.69
C GLN A 385 -5.16 22.44 11.10
N ALA A 386 -5.39 21.53 10.14
CA ALA A 386 -5.87 20.17 10.39
C ALA A 386 -4.96 19.42 11.38
N LEU A 387 -3.64 19.52 11.21
CA LEU A 387 -2.65 18.94 12.12
C LEU A 387 -2.63 19.59 13.52
N GLY A 388 -3.17 20.80 13.65
CA GLY A 388 -3.29 21.52 14.91
C GLY A 388 -4.51 21.15 15.76
N PHE A 389 -5.51 20.44 15.21
CA PHE A 389 -6.67 20.05 16.01
C PHE A 389 -6.33 18.97 17.03
N SER A 390 -7.14 18.91 18.09
CA SER A 390 -7.06 17.85 19.12
C SER A 390 -7.69 16.54 18.64
N SER A 391 -8.59 16.58 17.67
CA SER A 391 -9.15 15.39 17.03
C SER A 391 -8.18 14.80 16.00
N PRO A 392 -8.06 13.46 15.94
CA PRO A 392 -7.15 12.81 15.01
C PRO A 392 -7.54 13.10 13.57
N VAL A 393 -6.54 13.37 12.73
CA VAL A 393 -6.73 13.49 11.28
C VAL A 393 -7.27 12.17 10.74
N SER A 394 -8.37 12.23 10.00
CA SER A 394 -9.01 11.05 9.42
C SER A 394 -9.45 11.30 7.99
N CYS A 395 -9.38 10.29 7.12
CA CYS A 395 -9.93 10.32 5.78
C CYS A 395 -11.03 9.27 5.69
N ALA A 396 -12.27 9.70 5.54
CA ALA A 396 -13.40 8.78 5.48
C ALA A 396 -13.46 8.07 4.12
N LEU A 397 -13.59 6.74 4.15
CA LEU A 397 -13.92 5.95 2.97
C LEU A 397 -15.32 6.30 2.47
N PRO A 398 -15.58 6.26 1.16
CA PRO A 398 -16.89 6.56 0.64
C PRO A 398 -17.87 5.51 1.21
N PRO A 399 -19.00 5.93 1.81
CA PRO A 399 -19.97 4.97 2.32
C PRO A 399 -20.47 4.17 1.13
N ARG A 400 -20.26 2.84 1.18
CA ARG A 400 -20.80 1.95 0.16
C ARG A 400 -22.31 2.08 0.22
N THR A 401 -22.88 2.77 -0.76
CA THR A 401 -24.33 2.85 -0.92
C THR A 401 -24.73 1.47 -1.42
N VAL A 402 -24.86 0.53 -0.49
CA VAL A 402 -25.41 -0.79 -0.82
C VAL A 402 -26.86 -0.49 -1.19
N GLN A 403 -27.12 -0.35 -2.49
CA GLN A 403 -28.46 -0.33 -3.06
C GLN A 403 -29.05 -1.72 -2.88
N LEU A 404 -29.42 -2.04 -1.63
CA LEU A 404 -30.23 -3.20 -1.30
C LEU A 404 -31.63 -2.89 -1.81
N SER A 405 -31.89 -3.42 -3.01
CA SER A 405 -33.21 -3.62 -3.60
C SER A 405 -33.92 -2.37 -4.14
N PRO A 406 -34.27 -2.33 -5.44
CA PRO A 406 -35.29 -1.43 -5.92
C PRO A 406 -36.65 -1.99 -5.45
N THR A 407 -37.17 -1.51 -4.33
CA THR A 407 -38.61 -1.61 -4.06
C THR A 407 -39.29 -0.41 -4.73
N PRO A 408 -39.96 -0.61 -5.89
CA PRO A 408 -40.75 0.44 -6.52
C PRO A 408 -42.08 0.57 -5.75
N SER A 409 -42.06 1.30 -4.64
CA SER A 409 -43.31 1.71 -4.01
C SER A 409 -43.14 3.10 -3.45
N SER A 410 -43.63 4.04 -4.26
CA SER A 410 -44.27 5.30 -3.93
C SER A 410 -43.74 6.17 -2.78
N ASP A 411 -43.49 7.41 -3.20
CA ASP A 411 -43.75 8.64 -2.48
C ASP A 411 -42.59 9.26 -1.67
N THR A 412 -41.88 10.12 -2.40
CA THR A 412 -41.61 11.54 -2.09
C THR A 412 -40.91 11.93 -0.77
N ASP A 413 -39.71 12.49 -0.92
CA ASP A 413 -39.10 13.55 -0.09
C ASP A 413 -38.50 13.27 1.30
N ALA A 414 -38.38 12.03 1.77
CA ALA A 414 -37.80 11.76 3.11
C ALA A 414 -36.30 11.38 3.18
N LEU A 415 -35.55 11.33 2.06
CA LEU A 415 -34.23 10.67 1.98
C LEU A 415 -32.97 11.57 2.11
N GLN A 416 -33.05 12.74 2.77
CA GLN A 416 -31.84 13.56 3.04
C GLN A 416 -31.54 13.84 4.53
N THR A 417 -32.34 13.35 5.48
CA THR A 417 -32.25 13.85 6.87
C THR A 417 -31.63 12.90 7.90
N SER A 418 -31.25 11.67 7.54
CA SER A 418 -30.87 10.63 8.51
C SER A 418 -29.37 10.25 8.56
N ALA A 419 -28.47 11.24 8.45
CA ALA A 419 -27.06 11.06 8.80
C ALA A 419 -26.51 12.28 9.54
N LEU A 420 -27.15 12.65 10.65
CA LEU A 420 -26.67 13.64 11.62
C LEU A 420 -25.64 13.03 12.59
N SER A 421 -24.83 12.06 12.12
CA SER A 421 -23.57 11.75 12.78
C SER A 421 -22.78 13.04 12.80
N THR A 422 -22.49 13.58 13.98
CA THR A 422 -21.69 14.79 14.13
C THR A 422 -20.46 14.65 13.25
N PRO A 423 -20.27 15.51 12.23
CA PRO A 423 -19.15 15.37 11.30
C PRO A 423 -17.90 15.37 12.16
N SER A 424 -17.11 14.29 12.08
CA SER A 424 -15.85 14.22 12.82
C SER A 424 -15.05 15.47 12.48
N ALA A 425 -14.65 16.22 13.50
CA ALA A 425 -14.25 17.62 13.33
C ALA A 425 -12.98 17.82 12.48
N ASN A 426 -12.25 16.75 12.13
CA ASN A 426 -10.98 16.81 11.43
C ASN A 426 -10.88 15.76 10.31
N VAL A 427 -11.85 15.78 9.39
CA VAL A 427 -11.80 15.00 8.15
C VAL A 427 -10.98 15.73 7.10
N ILE A 428 -9.99 15.04 6.52
CA ILE A 428 -9.19 15.51 5.40
C ILE A 428 -9.72 15.01 4.06
N PRO A 429 -9.50 15.75 2.95
CA PRO A 429 -9.96 15.35 1.62
C PRO A 429 -9.38 14.03 1.12
N PRO A 430 -10.07 13.33 0.20
CA PRO A 430 -9.65 12.03 -0.33
C PRO A 430 -8.25 11.99 -0.95
N ILE A 431 -7.75 13.11 -1.48
CA ILE A 431 -6.40 13.19 -2.07
C ILE A 431 -5.28 12.88 -1.07
N PHE A 432 -5.57 12.98 0.24
CA PHE A 432 -4.63 12.66 1.31
C PHE A 432 -4.77 11.23 1.83
N PHE A 433 -5.67 10.42 1.26
CA PHE A 433 -6.04 9.11 1.79
C PHE A 433 -4.82 8.24 2.15
N PHE A 434 -3.89 8.02 1.21
CA PHE A 434 -2.67 7.24 1.45
C PHE A 434 -1.67 7.91 2.40
N THR A 435 -1.66 9.24 2.49
CA THR A 435 -0.82 10.00 3.43
C THR A 435 -1.41 10.16 4.83
N THR A 436 -2.68 9.80 5.03
CA THR A 436 -3.41 9.97 6.31
C THR A 436 -2.67 9.36 7.50
N PRO A 437 -2.13 8.12 7.44
CA PRO A 437 -1.40 7.54 8.57
C PRO A 437 -0.14 8.34 8.94
N VAL A 438 0.56 8.87 7.93
CA VAL A 438 1.75 9.70 8.14
C VAL A 438 1.37 11.05 8.75
N LEU A 439 0.28 11.67 8.27
CA LEU A 439 -0.25 12.92 8.82
C LEU A 439 -0.70 12.74 10.28
N LEU A 440 -1.34 11.63 10.63
CA LEU A 440 -1.68 11.30 12.01
C LEU A 440 -0.44 11.16 12.89
N LYS A 441 0.59 10.47 12.41
CA LYS A 441 1.88 10.35 13.11
C LYS A 441 2.54 11.71 13.31
N VAL A 442 2.50 12.58 12.30
CA VAL A 442 2.99 13.96 12.36
C VAL A 442 2.20 14.80 13.36
N GLN A 443 0.87 14.69 13.38
CA GLN A 443 0.01 15.35 14.36
C GLN A 443 0.42 14.97 15.79
N ASN A 444 0.63 13.67 16.05
CA ASN A 444 1.08 13.19 17.36
C ASN A 444 2.47 13.73 17.73
N TYR A 445 3.39 13.83 16.77
CA TYR A 445 4.70 14.46 17.02
C TYR A 445 4.60 15.96 17.32
N LEU A 446 3.73 16.70 16.62
CA LEU A 446 3.49 18.12 16.90
C LEU A 446 2.90 18.31 18.30
N GLN A 447 1.94 17.48 18.69
CA GLN A 447 1.38 17.49 20.05
C GLN A 447 2.45 17.18 21.10
N ALA A 448 3.29 16.16 20.87
CA ALA A 448 4.41 15.82 21.76
C ALA A 448 5.44 16.96 21.89
N LEU A 449 5.75 17.66 20.80
CA LEU A 449 6.62 18.84 20.83
C LEU A 449 6.04 19.94 21.73
N VAL A 450 4.74 20.23 21.58
CA VAL A 450 4.06 21.24 22.42
C VAL A 450 4.02 20.80 23.89
N ILE A 451 3.77 19.52 24.17
CA ILE A 451 3.82 18.96 25.53
C ILE A 451 5.23 19.15 26.11
N ALA A 452 6.27 18.72 25.41
CA ALA A 452 7.65 18.81 25.90
C ALA A 452 8.08 20.27 26.15
N ALA A 453 7.72 21.20 25.25
CA ALA A 453 7.96 22.63 25.42
C ALA A 453 7.19 23.22 26.63
N SER A 454 5.94 22.80 26.81
CA SER A 454 5.10 23.21 27.95
C SER A 454 5.71 22.74 29.28
N LEU A 455 6.12 21.48 29.38
CA LEU A 455 6.79 20.94 30.56
C LEU A 455 8.14 21.60 30.82
N ARG A 456 8.89 21.91 29.77
CA ARG A 456 10.18 22.65 29.86
C ARG A 456 10.01 24.06 30.43
N SER A 457 8.87 24.70 30.22
CA SER A 457 8.55 26.01 30.80
C SER A 457 8.31 25.94 32.32
N LEU A 458 7.84 24.79 32.84
CA LEU A 458 7.57 24.58 34.26
C LEU A 458 8.83 24.29 35.09
N THR A 459 9.86 23.70 34.48
CA THR A 459 11.09 23.30 35.20
C THR A 459 12.04 24.46 35.50
N ARG A 460 11.83 25.65 34.91
CA ARG A 460 12.68 26.86 35.08
C ARG A 460 14.18 26.61 34.90
N LEU A 461 14.57 25.55 34.18
CA LEU A 461 15.97 25.23 33.94
C LEU A 461 16.64 26.37 33.15
N PRO A 462 17.89 26.75 33.47
CA PRO A 462 18.64 27.75 32.72
C PRO A 462 18.61 27.44 31.22
N THR A 463 18.42 28.46 30.40
CA THR A 463 18.54 28.29 28.95
C THR A 463 19.99 27.90 28.65
N PRO A 464 20.24 26.79 27.93
CA PRO A 464 21.60 26.41 27.56
C PRO A 464 22.21 27.56 26.77
N THR A 465 23.19 28.23 27.36
CA THR A 465 23.85 29.37 26.74
C THR A 465 24.70 28.84 25.59
N ARG A 466 24.40 29.30 24.36
CA ARG A 466 25.12 28.92 23.11
C ARG A 466 26.65 29.08 23.20
N ALA A 467 27.19 29.78 24.19
CA ALA A 467 28.62 30.03 24.34
C ALA A 467 29.46 28.80 24.73
N SER A 468 28.87 27.71 25.23
CA SER A 468 29.59 26.50 25.62
C SER A 468 29.61 25.47 24.47
N HIS A 469 30.18 25.81 23.32
CA HIS A 469 30.33 24.92 22.16
C HIS A 469 31.47 23.91 22.26
N THR A 470 32.02 23.64 23.45
CA THR A 470 33.04 22.60 23.64
C THR A 470 32.41 21.22 23.61
N ASN A 471 32.11 20.68 22.42
CA ASN A 471 31.94 19.26 22.02
C ASN A 471 31.39 18.22 23.03
N SER A 472 30.72 18.61 24.12
CA SER A 472 30.02 17.70 25.00
C SER A 472 28.76 17.30 24.24
N ALA A 473 28.91 16.22 23.48
CA ALA A 473 27.81 15.52 22.82
C ALA A 473 26.63 15.49 23.79
N SER A 474 25.48 15.95 23.29
CA SER A 474 24.17 15.98 23.95
C SER A 474 24.14 15.12 25.20
N ASP A 475 24.20 15.75 26.37
CA ASP A 475 24.08 15.04 27.64
C ASP A 475 22.79 14.21 27.57
N PRO A 476 22.89 12.86 27.45
CA PRO A 476 21.72 12.00 27.30
C PRO A 476 20.80 12.13 28.53
N ASP A 477 21.33 12.68 29.63
CA ASP A 477 20.63 12.98 30.86
C ASP A 477 19.99 14.39 30.90
N SER A 478 19.88 15.09 29.78
CA SER A 478 19.08 16.31 29.74
C SER A 478 17.58 15.99 29.85
N PHE A 479 16.85 16.80 30.64
CA PHE A 479 15.40 16.66 30.83
C PHE A 479 14.63 16.58 29.51
N SER A 480 14.93 17.47 28.57
CA SER A 480 14.30 17.51 27.24
C SER A 480 14.56 16.23 26.44
N SER A 481 15.76 15.63 26.55
CA SER A 481 16.08 14.34 25.91
C SER A 481 15.21 13.21 26.44
N ARG A 482 15.09 13.11 27.77
CA ARG A 482 14.30 12.05 28.42
C ARG A 482 12.81 12.18 28.09
N VAL A 483 12.24 13.37 28.25
CA VAL A 483 10.82 13.62 27.93
C VAL A 483 10.54 13.35 26.45
N TRP A 484 11.40 13.84 25.53
CA TRP A 484 11.22 13.60 24.11
C TRP A 484 11.33 12.11 23.75
N THR A 485 12.27 11.38 24.36
CA THR A 485 12.43 9.94 24.13
C THR A 485 11.19 9.16 24.58
N LEU A 486 10.63 9.48 25.75
CA LEU A 486 9.39 8.87 26.25
C LEU A 486 8.22 9.12 25.29
N LEU A 487 8.03 10.37 24.86
CA LEU A 487 6.95 10.74 23.94
C LEU A 487 7.14 10.09 22.56
N ARG A 488 8.38 10.01 22.06
CA ARG A 488 8.70 9.38 20.77
C ARG A 488 8.44 7.88 20.77
N ALA A 489 8.78 7.18 21.87
CA ALA A 489 8.54 5.75 22.03
C ALA A 489 7.03 5.43 22.05
N GLU A 490 6.23 6.27 22.71
CA GLU A 490 4.76 6.15 22.72
C GLU A 490 4.17 6.32 21.32
N ILE A 491 4.60 7.34 20.57
CA ILE A 491 4.13 7.58 19.19
C ILE A 491 4.53 6.42 18.26
N ALA A 492 5.67 5.78 18.51
CA ALA A 492 6.11 4.62 17.75
C ALA A 492 5.34 3.32 18.10
N GLY A 493 4.56 3.33 19.19
CA GLY A 493 3.84 2.15 19.66
C GLY A 493 4.77 1.03 20.15
N GLU A 494 5.94 1.38 20.70
CA GLU A 494 6.89 0.39 21.19
C GLU A 494 6.25 -0.45 22.33
N PRO A 495 6.42 -1.79 22.32
CA PRO A 495 5.81 -2.66 23.31
C PRO A 495 6.30 -2.30 24.72
N GLY A 496 5.36 -1.96 25.61
CA GLY A 496 5.65 -1.50 26.98
C GLY A 496 5.62 0.02 27.19
N ALA A 497 5.52 0.83 26.13
CA ALA A 497 5.38 2.29 26.25
C ALA A 497 4.00 2.68 26.86
N GLY A 498 2.96 1.93 26.50
CA GLY A 498 1.57 2.30 26.77
C GLY A 498 1.07 2.21 28.22
N ASP A 499 1.81 1.64 29.17
CA ASP A 499 1.32 1.50 30.55
C ASP A 499 1.89 2.54 31.53
N THR A 500 2.77 3.43 31.06
CA THR A 500 3.54 4.35 31.93
C THR A 500 3.23 5.86 31.72
N LYS A 501 2.06 6.13 31.12
CA LYS A 501 1.72 7.23 30.19
C LYS A 501 1.80 8.70 30.64
N LEU A 502 1.52 9.05 31.89
CA LEU A 502 1.40 10.47 32.31
C LEU A 502 2.00 10.73 33.69
N ILE A 503 1.87 9.75 34.57
CA ILE A 503 2.43 9.78 35.93
C ILE A 503 3.95 10.04 35.87
N ASN A 504 4.62 9.41 34.90
CA ASN A 504 6.06 9.57 34.70
C ASN A 504 6.47 10.98 34.24
N LEU A 505 5.61 11.71 33.52
CA LEU A 505 5.94 13.07 33.06
C LEU A 505 5.97 14.04 34.23
N ALA A 506 4.99 13.94 35.15
CA ALA A 506 4.95 14.76 36.34
C ALA A 506 6.17 14.48 37.25
N ASP A 507 6.52 13.21 37.43
CA ASP A 507 7.68 12.80 38.23
C ASP A 507 9.00 13.24 37.58
N GLU A 508 9.11 13.24 36.25
CA GLU A 508 10.29 13.72 35.54
C GLU A 508 10.45 15.25 35.67
N VAL A 509 9.35 16.00 35.68
CA VAL A 509 9.35 17.45 35.95
C VAL A 509 9.80 17.73 37.40
N ILE A 510 9.31 16.96 38.37
CA ILE A 510 9.73 17.05 39.78
C ILE A 510 11.23 16.74 39.90
N ARG A 511 11.69 15.64 39.30
CA ARG A 511 13.09 15.23 39.29
C ARG A 511 14.00 16.29 38.70
N ALA A 512 13.63 16.87 37.55
CA ALA A 512 14.39 17.92 36.91
C ALA A 512 14.47 19.19 37.78
N ARG A 513 13.39 19.53 38.49
CA ARG A 513 13.37 20.66 39.41
C ARG A 513 14.25 20.41 40.64
N MET A 514 14.18 19.22 41.23
CA MET A 514 15.07 18.82 42.34
C MET A 514 16.55 18.86 41.93
N GLN A 515 16.89 18.46 40.70
CA GLN A 515 18.24 18.55 40.16
C GLN A 515 18.70 20.00 39.90
N ALA A 516 17.77 20.91 39.57
CA ALA A 516 18.08 22.33 39.42
C ALA A 516 18.34 22.97 40.79
N ASP A 517 17.48 22.70 41.77
CA ASP A 517 17.57 23.26 43.12
C ASP A 517 18.78 22.72 43.89
N SER A 518 19.18 21.47 43.67
CA SER A 518 20.40 20.90 44.26
C SER A 518 21.68 21.58 43.80
N LYS A 519 21.69 22.13 42.57
CA LYS A 519 22.82 22.90 42.02
C LYS A 519 22.87 24.34 42.56
N SER A 520 21.77 24.90 43.07
CA SER A 520 21.69 26.31 43.51
C SER A 520 21.89 26.54 45.02
N SER A 521 22.29 25.52 45.79
CA SER A 521 22.72 25.54 47.20
C SER A 521 21.68 25.36 48.33
N ALA A 522 22.12 24.57 49.32
CA ALA A 522 21.80 24.43 50.75
C ALA A 522 20.57 23.65 51.30
N SER A 523 19.53 23.29 50.54
CA SER A 523 18.55 22.30 51.05
C SER A 523 17.93 21.43 49.95
N PRO A 524 18.19 20.10 49.94
CA PRO A 524 17.88 19.23 48.79
C PRO A 524 16.45 18.66 48.74
N SER A 525 15.49 19.16 49.51
CA SER A 525 14.13 18.59 49.54
C SER A 525 13.09 19.60 49.10
N LEU A 526 12.46 19.33 47.94
CA LEU A 526 11.22 20.00 47.53
C LEU A 526 10.15 19.74 48.61
N SER A 527 9.41 20.76 49.04
CA SER A 527 8.29 20.57 49.97
C SER A 527 7.22 19.69 49.31
N LYS A 528 6.57 18.82 50.08
CA LYS A 528 5.42 18.01 49.59
C LYS A 528 4.32 18.89 48.98
N GLU A 529 4.15 20.10 49.50
CA GLU A 529 3.16 21.05 48.99
C GLU A 529 3.57 21.65 47.63
N ASP A 530 4.86 21.85 47.41
CA ASP A 530 5.36 22.30 46.10
C ASP A 530 5.31 21.18 45.07
N GLU A 531 5.51 19.94 45.50
CA GLU A 531 5.38 18.75 44.67
C GLU A 531 3.93 18.56 44.18
N THR A 532 2.93 18.68 45.07
CA THR A 532 1.52 18.59 44.69
C THR A 532 1.08 19.75 43.80
N LYS A 533 1.55 20.97 44.07
CA LYS A 533 1.35 22.14 43.20
C LYS A 533 1.96 21.91 41.81
N LEU A 534 3.15 21.32 41.73
CA LEU A 534 3.83 21.04 40.47
C LEU A 534 3.09 19.97 39.65
N ARG A 535 2.60 18.89 40.30
CA ARG A 535 1.75 17.89 39.63
C ARG A 535 0.46 18.51 39.08
N ALA A 536 -0.23 19.33 39.89
CA ALA A 536 -1.43 20.04 39.45
C ALA A 536 -1.15 21.00 38.28
N ALA A 537 0.02 21.65 38.27
CA ALA A 537 0.44 22.51 37.16
C ALA A 537 0.74 21.69 35.88
N VAL A 538 1.37 20.52 36.01
CA VAL A 538 1.58 19.59 34.89
C VAL A 538 0.23 19.14 34.33
N ASP A 539 -0.69 18.64 35.16
CA ASP A 539 -2.02 18.19 34.73
C ASP A 539 -2.82 19.31 34.04
N ARG A 540 -2.69 20.55 34.52
CA ARG A 540 -3.33 21.72 33.90
C ARG A 540 -2.72 22.03 32.55
N THR A 541 -1.39 22.11 32.45
CA THR A 541 -0.68 22.49 31.22
C THR A 541 -0.76 21.44 30.11
N LEU A 542 -1.01 20.18 30.45
CA LEU A 542 -1.26 19.11 29.48
C LEU A 542 -2.66 19.18 28.83
N LYS A 543 -3.57 20.00 29.36
CA LYS A 543 -4.90 20.18 28.74
C LYS A 543 -4.77 21.04 27.47
N PRO A 544 -5.35 20.62 26.33
CA PRO A 544 -5.31 21.40 25.08
C PRO A 544 -5.91 22.81 25.19
N ASP A 545 -6.76 23.04 26.19
CA ASP A 545 -7.40 24.33 26.44
C ASP A 545 -6.55 25.31 27.27
N ASP A 546 -5.41 24.87 27.81
CA ASP A 546 -4.53 25.74 28.58
C ASP A 546 -3.92 26.84 27.69
N PRO A 547 -3.89 28.11 28.13
CA PRO A 547 -3.37 29.21 27.33
C PRO A 547 -1.90 29.05 26.95
N VAL A 548 -1.08 28.41 27.79
CA VAL A 548 0.34 28.17 27.48
C VAL A 548 0.45 27.14 26.34
N TYR A 549 -0.32 26.06 26.42
CA TYR A 549 -0.38 25.02 25.39
C TYR A 549 -0.81 25.64 24.04
N ARG A 550 -1.94 26.37 24.03
CA ARG A 550 -2.46 27.02 22.81
C ARG A 550 -1.49 28.03 22.21
N LEU A 551 -0.80 28.80 23.05
CA LEU A 551 0.19 29.78 22.59
C LEU A 551 1.38 29.10 21.90
N LEU A 552 1.96 28.06 22.53
CA LEU A 552 3.09 27.32 21.99
C LEU A 552 2.70 26.58 20.71
N GLN A 553 1.52 25.95 20.69
CA GLN A 553 0.97 25.30 19.50
C GLN A 553 0.80 26.28 18.35
N THR A 554 0.16 27.44 18.59
CA THR A 554 -0.07 28.46 17.56
C THR A 554 1.27 28.96 16.98
N ARG A 555 2.27 29.19 17.81
CA ARG A 555 3.63 29.60 17.37
C ARG A 555 4.30 28.54 16.51
N LEU A 556 4.24 27.27 16.94
CA LEU A 556 4.83 26.14 16.21
C LEU A 556 4.19 25.97 14.84
N LEU A 557 2.85 25.98 14.77
CA LEU A 557 2.10 25.84 13.53
C LEU A 557 2.32 27.04 12.59
N THR A 558 2.38 28.26 13.13
CA THR A 558 2.69 29.46 12.33
C THR A 558 4.10 29.37 11.74
N ALA A 559 5.09 28.93 12.52
CA ALA A 559 6.45 28.71 12.06
C ALA A 559 6.52 27.62 10.97
N LEU A 560 5.75 26.53 11.14
CA LEU A 560 5.63 25.46 10.15
C LEU A 560 5.07 25.99 8.82
N VAL A 561 3.95 26.71 8.84
CA VAL A 561 3.37 27.31 7.64
C VAL A 561 4.41 28.21 6.94
N ASN A 562 5.02 29.14 7.67
CA ASN A 562 6.00 30.06 7.09
C ASN A 562 7.21 29.34 6.47
N ALA A 563 7.70 28.28 7.12
CA ALA A 563 8.81 27.47 6.60
C ALA A 563 8.43 26.75 5.28
N LEU A 564 7.24 26.14 5.24
CA LEU A 564 6.73 25.43 4.06
C LEU A 564 6.52 26.39 2.87
N LEU A 565 5.89 27.54 3.13
CA LEU A 565 5.63 28.56 2.10
C LEU A 565 6.94 29.12 1.53
N LYS A 566 7.88 29.50 2.41
CA LYS A 566 9.20 30.01 1.99
C LYS A 566 9.93 29.00 1.11
N ARG A 567 9.84 27.71 1.45
CA ARG A 567 10.45 26.65 0.65
C ARG A 567 9.84 26.56 -0.75
N ARG A 568 8.51 26.58 -0.87
CA ARG A 568 7.84 26.53 -2.18
C ARG A 568 8.09 27.76 -3.04
N GLN A 569 8.13 28.95 -2.43
CA GLN A 569 8.46 30.19 -3.13
C GLN A 569 9.89 30.18 -3.70
N ALA A 570 10.86 29.68 -2.93
CA ALA A 570 12.25 29.54 -3.38
C ALA A 570 12.42 28.56 -4.56
N VAL A 571 11.49 27.61 -4.74
CA VAL A 571 11.51 26.68 -5.88
C VAL A 571 10.94 27.33 -7.14
N GLN A 572 9.93 28.18 -7.01
CA GLN A 572 9.26 28.82 -8.16
C GLN A 572 10.04 30.01 -8.70
N HIS A 573 10.73 30.72 -7.82
CA HIS A 573 11.72 31.70 -8.21
C HIS A 573 13.08 31.11 -7.90
N PRO A 574 13.60 30.20 -8.75
CA PRO A 574 15.04 30.02 -8.77
C PRO A 574 15.55 31.38 -9.22
N GLU A 575 15.92 32.23 -8.25
CA GLU A 575 16.69 33.43 -8.53
C GLU A 575 17.71 33.02 -9.57
N THR A 576 17.80 33.76 -10.69
CA THR A 576 18.56 33.51 -11.93
C THR A 576 20.03 33.21 -11.64
N GLY A 577 20.24 32.10 -10.95
CA GLY A 577 21.46 31.66 -10.35
C GLY A 577 22.19 31.02 -11.48
N THR A 578 23.11 31.80 -12.05
CA THR A 578 24.17 31.31 -12.90
C THR A 578 24.59 29.92 -12.40
N PRO A 579 24.49 28.87 -13.24
CA PRO A 579 24.77 27.51 -12.81
C PRO A 579 26.15 27.46 -12.15
N VAL A 580 26.16 27.10 -10.87
CA VAL A 580 27.36 27.13 -9.99
C VAL A 580 28.46 26.20 -10.51
N THR A 581 28.10 25.24 -11.37
CA THR A 581 29.02 24.33 -12.04
C THR A 581 28.85 24.40 -13.55
N LEU A 582 29.72 25.18 -14.20
CA LEU A 582 30.00 25.01 -15.63
C LEU A 582 30.65 23.65 -15.83
N ARG A 583 29.87 22.62 -16.16
CA ARG A 583 30.40 21.33 -16.60
C ARG A 583 31.07 21.54 -17.96
N THR A 584 32.36 21.83 -17.95
CA THR A 584 33.21 21.83 -19.15
C THR A 584 33.26 20.41 -19.70
N GLY A 585 32.72 20.19 -20.90
CA GLY A 585 32.52 18.87 -21.53
C GLY A 585 33.80 18.09 -21.86
N LYS A 586 34.51 17.61 -20.83
CA LYS A 586 35.72 16.78 -20.95
C LYS A 586 35.73 15.53 -20.07
N ASP A 587 34.57 15.08 -19.59
CA ASP A 587 34.37 13.71 -19.13
C ASP A 587 33.97 12.88 -20.36
N GLY A 588 34.88 12.61 -21.30
CA GLY A 588 35.82 11.52 -21.11
C GLY A 588 35.13 10.22 -21.52
N GLU A 589 35.03 9.99 -22.83
CA GLU A 589 34.72 8.68 -23.43
C GLU A 589 35.69 7.64 -22.88
N ARG A 590 35.35 7.03 -21.75
CA ARG A 590 36.01 5.81 -21.28
C ARG A 590 35.50 4.68 -22.16
N VAL A 591 36.23 4.45 -23.26
CA VAL A 591 36.13 3.26 -24.11
C VAL A 591 36.07 2.03 -23.19
N GLY A 592 34.88 1.42 -23.06
CA GLY A 592 34.68 0.20 -22.28
C GLY A 592 33.60 0.23 -21.19
N GLN A 593 33.01 1.38 -20.84
CA GLN A 593 31.82 1.35 -19.96
C GLN A 593 30.60 0.90 -20.76
N ARG A 594 30.02 -0.24 -20.36
CA ARG A 594 28.75 -0.74 -20.91
C ARG A 594 27.71 0.40 -20.90
N PRO A 595 26.95 0.61 -21.99
CA PRO A 595 25.91 1.63 -22.02
C PRO A 595 24.96 1.39 -20.85
N ARG A 596 24.91 2.34 -19.93
CA ARG A 596 23.95 2.33 -18.83
C ARG A 596 22.61 2.75 -19.41
N LEU A 597 21.55 2.03 -19.07
CA LEU A 597 20.19 2.42 -19.42
C LEU A 597 19.89 3.74 -18.69
N VAL A 598 19.98 4.85 -19.42
CA VAL A 598 19.54 6.16 -18.92
C VAL A 598 18.04 6.21 -19.16
N LEU A 599 17.28 5.92 -18.10
CA LEU A 599 15.86 6.22 -18.07
C LEU A 599 15.68 7.73 -18.14
N ASP A 600 14.54 8.14 -18.70
CA ASP A 600 14.19 9.51 -19.02
C ASP A 600 14.71 10.53 -17.99
N PRO A 601 15.64 11.42 -18.36
CA PRO A 601 16.25 12.36 -17.41
C PRO A 601 15.21 13.28 -16.74
N GLU A 602 14.09 13.57 -17.41
CA GLU A 602 13.02 14.40 -16.86
C GLU A 602 12.34 13.76 -15.64
N ASP A 603 12.29 12.42 -15.58
CA ASP A 603 11.75 11.70 -14.41
C ASP A 603 12.73 11.69 -13.22
N MET A 604 14.04 11.86 -13.47
CA MET A 604 15.07 11.86 -12.44
C MET A 604 15.17 13.19 -11.69
N ASP A 605 14.86 14.31 -12.34
CA ASP A 605 14.92 15.64 -11.74
C ASP A 605 13.86 15.87 -10.65
N ASN A 606 12.74 15.12 -10.72
CA ASN A 606 11.70 15.17 -9.68
C ASN A 606 12.09 14.44 -8.39
N VAL A 607 13.07 13.52 -8.44
CA VAL A 607 13.62 12.90 -7.24
C VAL A 607 14.78 13.76 -6.76
N ARG A 608 14.44 14.95 -6.25
CA ARG A 608 15.41 15.77 -5.52
C ARG A 608 16.06 14.87 -4.46
N PRO A 609 17.39 14.71 -4.47
CA PRO A 609 18.05 13.89 -3.47
C PRO A 609 17.74 14.51 -2.10
N ALA A 610 16.95 13.81 -1.29
CA ALA A 610 16.59 14.23 0.06
C ALA A 610 17.83 14.63 0.88
N ALA A 611 18.99 14.02 0.57
CA ALA A 611 20.28 14.30 1.17
C ALA A 611 20.90 15.68 0.85
N GLN A 612 20.50 16.38 -0.21
CA GLN A 612 21.00 17.74 -0.51
C GLN A 612 20.10 18.84 0.06
N SER A 613 18.91 18.48 0.55
CA SER A 613 17.97 19.43 1.15
C SER A 613 18.17 19.63 2.65
N SER A 614 19.02 18.83 3.29
CA SER A 614 19.29 18.87 4.74
C SER A 614 20.22 20.03 5.14
N SER A 615 20.35 21.07 4.29
CA SER A 615 20.86 22.37 4.74
C SER A 615 19.86 22.90 5.76
N GLY A 616 20.08 22.52 7.02
CA GLY A 616 19.10 22.53 8.09
C GLY A 616 18.37 23.84 8.13
N LEU A 617 17.06 23.78 7.91
CA LEU A 617 16.17 24.91 8.11
C LEU A 617 16.31 25.28 9.58
N ALA A 618 17.08 26.33 9.87
CA ALA A 618 17.27 26.83 11.21
C ALA A 618 15.95 27.46 11.66
N ILE A 619 15.09 26.63 12.23
CA ILE A 619 13.77 27.02 12.69
C ILE A 619 13.93 27.57 14.11
N ASP A 620 13.87 28.89 14.22
CA ASP A 620 13.86 29.61 15.50
C ASP A 620 12.41 29.86 15.93
N VAL A 621 11.83 28.96 16.74
CA VAL A 621 10.50 29.14 17.33
C VAL A 621 10.64 29.49 18.81
N LYS A 622 10.10 30.64 19.21
CA LYS A 622 10.03 31.04 20.63
C LYS A 622 9.25 30.01 21.45
N GLY A 623 9.89 29.47 22.49
CA GLY A 623 9.42 28.36 23.32
C GLY A 623 9.98 26.99 22.94
N PHE A 624 10.70 26.89 21.82
CA PHE A 624 11.37 25.66 21.33
C PHE A 624 12.88 25.90 21.15
N GLU A 625 13.47 26.77 21.97
CA GLU A 625 14.89 27.13 21.90
C GLU A 625 15.83 26.00 22.32
N ASP A 626 15.29 24.98 23.01
CA ASP A 626 16.04 23.78 23.39
C ASP A 626 16.54 23.04 22.13
N PRO A 627 17.82 22.67 22.05
CA PRO A 627 18.41 22.09 20.84
C PRO A 627 17.76 20.76 20.45
N ILE A 628 17.22 20.00 21.41
CA ILE A 628 16.55 18.72 21.15
C ILE A 628 15.18 18.99 20.54
N LEU A 629 14.42 19.94 21.10
CA LEU A 629 13.11 20.32 20.59
C LEU A 629 13.21 21.01 19.22
N SER A 630 14.22 21.86 19.00
CA SER A 630 14.48 22.51 17.71
C SER A 630 14.83 21.48 16.62
N ARG A 631 15.68 20.49 16.93
CA ARG A 631 15.99 19.39 16.00
C ARG A 631 14.76 18.55 15.70
N ALA A 632 14.01 18.17 16.73
CA ALA A 632 12.78 17.40 16.58
C ALA A 632 11.72 18.15 15.77
N ALA A 633 11.58 19.46 15.96
CA ALA A 633 10.71 20.31 15.14
C ALA A 633 11.16 20.32 13.68
N ALA A 634 12.46 20.45 13.40
CA ALA A 634 12.99 20.38 12.04
C ALA A 634 12.68 19.03 11.36
N GLU A 635 12.87 17.91 12.06
CA GLU A 635 12.52 16.57 11.56
C GLU A 635 11.01 16.46 11.22
N VAL A 636 10.15 17.03 12.06
CA VAL A 636 8.69 17.04 11.83
C VAL A 636 8.33 17.92 10.64
N PHE A 637 8.97 19.09 10.49
CA PHE A 637 8.74 20.00 9.37
C PHE A 637 9.15 19.36 8.04
N GLU A 638 10.28 18.63 8.02
CA GLU A 638 10.71 17.86 6.85
C GLU A 638 9.71 16.76 6.48
N LYS A 639 9.15 16.05 7.47
CA LYS A 639 8.10 15.04 7.22
C LYS A 639 6.83 15.65 6.65
N VAL A 640 6.38 16.79 7.19
CA VAL A 640 5.21 17.51 6.66
C VAL A 640 5.49 17.92 5.21
N ASP A 641 6.63 18.53 4.93
CA ASP A 641 6.98 18.97 3.58
C ASP A 641 7.05 17.80 2.59
N ALA A 642 7.62 16.66 3.00
CA ALA A 642 7.67 15.45 2.18
C ALA A 642 6.27 14.93 1.84
N CYS A 643 5.34 14.89 2.82
CA CYS A 643 3.94 14.53 2.57
C CYS A 643 3.26 15.50 1.60
N LEU A 644 3.44 16.81 1.79
CA LEU A 644 2.84 17.82 0.93
C LEU A 644 3.43 17.79 -0.49
N ALA A 645 4.72 17.52 -0.64
CA ALA A 645 5.37 17.38 -1.94
C ALA A 645 4.89 16.11 -2.66
N TRP A 646 4.66 15.02 -1.93
CA TRP A 646 4.06 13.80 -2.48
C TRP A 646 2.67 14.09 -3.07
N VAL A 647 1.77 14.69 -2.27
CA VAL A 647 0.40 15.02 -2.69
C VAL A 647 0.39 16.00 -3.87
N GLU A 648 1.19 17.07 -3.81
CA GLU A 648 1.32 18.03 -4.92
C GLU A 648 1.80 17.35 -6.20
N SER A 649 2.68 16.35 -6.11
CA SER A 649 3.18 15.65 -7.30
C SER A 649 2.16 14.71 -7.96
N ILE A 650 1.14 14.26 -7.22
CA ILE A 650 0.06 13.38 -7.74
C ILE A 650 -1.13 14.21 -8.20
N TRP A 651 -1.47 15.24 -7.43
CA TRP A 651 -2.72 16.01 -7.53
C TRP A 651 -2.46 17.47 -7.89
N ARG A 652 -1.40 17.75 -8.65
CA ARG A 652 -1.01 19.11 -9.07
C ARG A 652 -2.19 19.86 -9.68
N ASP A 653 -2.96 19.19 -10.52
CA ASP A 653 -4.16 19.69 -11.17
C ASP A 653 -5.24 20.14 -10.17
N VAL A 654 -5.56 19.31 -9.18
CA VAL A 654 -6.56 19.63 -8.14
C VAL A 654 -6.06 20.75 -7.23
N VAL A 655 -4.77 20.74 -6.88
CA VAL A 655 -4.17 21.73 -6.00
C VAL A 655 -4.08 23.11 -6.66
N GLU A 656 -3.73 23.18 -7.96
CA GLU A 656 -3.57 24.44 -8.68
C GLU A 656 -4.90 25.01 -9.19
N THR A 657 -5.80 24.15 -9.69
CA THR A 657 -7.02 24.59 -10.39
C THR A 657 -8.31 24.32 -9.62
N GLY A 658 -8.24 23.51 -8.56
CA GLY A 658 -9.42 22.98 -7.86
C GLY A 658 -10.15 21.88 -8.63
N ARG A 659 -9.65 21.45 -9.80
CA ARG A 659 -10.27 20.45 -10.67
C ARG A 659 -9.35 19.27 -10.93
N ALA A 660 -9.91 18.07 -10.96
CA ALA A 660 -9.19 16.84 -11.29
C ALA A 660 -9.26 16.57 -12.80
N ASN A 661 -8.10 16.56 -13.45
CA ASN A 661 -7.92 16.18 -14.85
C ASN A 661 -7.91 14.64 -15.02
N ASP A 662 -8.32 14.19 -16.19
CA ASP A 662 -8.24 12.77 -16.55
C ASP A 662 -6.81 12.44 -16.99
N PRO A 663 -6.13 11.43 -16.42
CA PRO A 663 -4.81 11.01 -16.90
C PRO A 663 -4.85 10.44 -18.34
N SER A 664 -6.04 10.17 -18.90
CA SER A 664 -6.20 9.69 -20.28
C SER A 664 -6.24 10.79 -21.36
N ARG A 665 -6.13 12.07 -20.96
CA ARG A 665 -5.95 13.21 -21.86
C ARG A 665 -4.55 13.78 -21.73
#